data_AF-A0A1N7HSV1-F1
#
_entry.id   AF-A0A1N7HSV1-F1
#
_cell.length_a   1.000
_cell.length_b   1.000
_cell.length_c   1.000
_cell.angle_alpha   90.00
_cell.angle_beta   90.00
_cell.angle_gamma   90.00
#
_symmetry.space_group_name_H-M   'P 1'
#
loop_
_entity.id
_entity.type
_entity.pdbx_description
1 polymer ?
#
loop_
_entity_poly.entity_id
_entity_poly.type
_entity_poly.pdbx_seq_one_letter_code
_entity_poly.pdbx_strand_id
1 'polypeptide(L)'
;MMNKPIFSEFFLNKFLYDFKLSTVPNIRRIKNLVESLIKELESGKFSSLKEEEIKSRFVTTFFGDILNFNYGNAHKWMLREEKKSLTDGTKPDAVLGYFYKDKKKDEVRVVIEVKDPKTNLDTKQKREKSISAVEQGFGYAHKTGGNCNWVIVTNINEIRFYRSQDSSKCQVYLLKELNNEDKLKELLFLFHNDRFMKYDLTERSNTDTLFELSKDQSKTESENVHIIDKIYYSLKRFEEFGFVSPDYLASIRPFNILDEYVWHYHDDKLFTINPDIYTLLTKISVDGREISFSDSLITELEGIDINEAMERLRWSFKFLNKCMITKIHAVRDYQLELRRKKGVIGVSKTHIFSCEDDNIVAVDIDLSPEDTVCDCMICNYRNFDFDKLIRKLKQADGNLDYLTMEYAFGNFLVSSNNYRTSYFILNEIKNLEKISPEKGVTYFLASLNTTFLYHLIQMSSLEDTEEIRSNIRAIDMDKLLYNELEFYIEKDVLDYLKKVKDDDLIDKVEDSVDQLLEQINALKKLIDDGGSQIGPDYAYNLLVNYEKCFRHHYGNSIFYVKFNRYKKITALTLQALVTSYNTSGYGLQYFNDFILTESILHIHSTKLQEILSKQEVIEVDQESLDKLLLKLNNLLSSSIKKGFFNDFVKNEIVAIQLENWNFDQQYNTIFTNIFTVLSRLDIEKEQFSPLIKTLIGFLNVEDNLAHYNLKELESFMIRRGDLFEEKDLESILNIAIRRDKMHNHKYEGLIRNTPKVFLRHKPQYKYSNINLINRLLLNCQREDGTFKNFRKAINLAQIVDDSCKKILYGAFTDFLDMQFDDEFYRLLLHAGVIKFDEGDYFEKYLNYVNNRIGYRDFKLKSVESINLSFLNFILLISKLEIDVELVCSEKLTGLNTFEKWLLNPKRFDYQFFDSNWLIQVAEYPNFLKRLSDIPHIVIAIEERLERDFNSSLAEIKYKFLKKWEKP
;
A
#
# COMPACT_ATOMS: atom_id res chain seq x y z
N MET A 1 11.56 -48.24 37.30
CA MET A 1 10.45 -47.95 36.35
C MET A 1 10.99 -46.93 35.37
N MET A 2 10.74 -47.07 34.06
CA MET A 2 11.01 -45.97 33.14
C MET A 2 10.03 -44.84 33.47
N ASN A 3 10.54 -43.72 33.97
CA ASN A 3 9.70 -42.57 34.29
C ASN A 3 9.16 -41.99 32.98
N LYS A 4 7.88 -41.63 32.96
CA LYS A 4 7.29 -40.96 31.79
C LYS A 4 7.85 -39.54 31.70
N PRO A 5 8.23 -39.06 30.50
CA PRO A 5 8.73 -37.70 30.36
C PRO A 5 7.63 -36.67 30.67
N ILE A 6 8.01 -35.49 31.15
CA ILE A 6 7.05 -34.39 31.39
C ILE A 6 6.48 -33.92 30.06
N PHE A 7 7.34 -33.85 29.04
CA PHE A 7 6.97 -33.46 27.69
C PHE A 7 7.22 -34.64 26.74
N SER A 8 6.25 -35.01 25.90
CA SER A 8 6.49 -36.04 24.88
C SER A 8 7.51 -35.53 23.85
N GLU A 9 8.26 -36.45 23.25
CA GLU A 9 9.22 -36.12 22.20
C GLU A 9 8.52 -35.45 21.00
N PHE A 10 7.32 -35.94 20.65
CA PHE A 10 6.49 -35.33 19.62
C PHE A 10 6.07 -33.89 19.94
N PHE A 11 5.63 -33.63 21.18
CA PHE A 11 5.28 -32.29 21.64
C PHE A 11 6.48 -31.34 21.55
N LEU A 12 7.64 -31.74 22.07
CA LEU A 12 8.84 -30.89 22.08
C LEU A 12 9.38 -30.63 20.69
N ASN A 13 9.35 -31.62 19.79
CA ASN A 13 9.88 -31.47 18.43
C ASN A 13 9.23 -30.33 17.64
N LYS A 14 7.96 -30.01 17.92
CA LYS A 14 7.26 -28.85 17.33
C LYS A 14 7.95 -27.52 17.62
N PHE A 15 8.55 -27.39 18.81
CA PHE A 15 9.22 -26.17 19.25
C PHE A 15 10.74 -26.24 19.07
N LEU A 16 11.32 -27.43 19.23
CA LEU A 16 12.76 -27.62 19.12
C LEU A 16 13.25 -27.43 17.70
N TYR A 17 12.49 -27.77 16.66
CA TYR A 17 12.98 -27.69 15.27
C TYR A 17 13.69 -26.34 14.96
N ASP A 18 13.14 -25.22 15.45
CA ASP A 18 13.66 -23.86 15.20
C ASP A 18 14.58 -23.28 16.24
N PHE A 19 14.65 -23.88 17.41
CA PHE A 19 15.55 -23.40 18.45
C PHE A 19 17.00 -23.65 18.03
N LYS A 20 17.66 -22.65 17.46
CA LYS A 20 19.06 -22.76 17.05
C LYS A 20 19.94 -22.58 18.29
N LEU A 21 20.74 -23.57 18.64
CA LEU A 21 21.71 -23.44 19.74
C LEU A 21 22.65 -22.23 19.60
N SER A 22 22.88 -21.75 18.38
CA SER A 22 23.67 -20.54 18.11
C SER A 22 23.07 -19.27 18.71
N THR A 23 21.77 -19.23 19.04
CA THR A 23 21.13 -18.07 19.69
C THR A 23 21.37 -18.05 21.20
N VAL A 24 21.81 -19.17 21.81
CA VAL A 24 22.12 -19.22 23.23
C VAL A 24 23.45 -18.49 23.50
N PRO A 25 23.47 -17.46 24.37
CA PRO A 25 24.69 -16.75 24.71
C PRO A 25 25.77 -17.71 25.24
N ASN A 26 27.01 -17.51 24.81
CA ASN A 26 28.17 -18.32 25.23
C ASN A 26 28.06 -19.83 24.93
N ILE A 27 27.30 -20.25 23.91
CA ILE A 27 27.11 -21.67 23.58
C ILE A 27 28.42 -22.46 23.43
N ARG A 28 29.49 -21.85 22.88
CA ARG A 28 30.81 -22.50 22.78
C ARG A 28 31.42 -22.81 24.15
N ARG A 29 31.29 -21.88 25.11
CA ARG A 29 31.73 -22.10 26.50
C ARG A 29 30.87 -23.19 27.14
N ILE A 30 29.55 -23.17 26.92
CA ILE A 30 28.62 -24.19 27.44
C ILE A 30 29.02 -25.59 26.94
N LYS A 31 29.23 -25.76 25.61
CA LYS A 31 29.70 -27.03 25.03
C LYS A 31 31.01 -27.50 25.68
N ASN A 32 31.99 -26.60 25.86
CA ASN A 32 33.26 -26.94 26.55
C ASN A 32 33.07 -27.36 28.02
N LEU A 33 32.14 -26.73 28.74
CA LEU A 33 31.85 -27.07 30.15
C LEU A 33 31.16 -28.44 30.25
N VAL A 34 30.22 -28.74 29.35
CA VAL A 34 29.59 -30.06 29.25
C VAL A 34 30.63 -31.13 28.96
N GLU A 35 31.49 -30.93 27.97
CA GLU A 35 32.60 -31.86 27.67
C GLU A 35 33.54 -32.06 28.86
N SER A 36 33.83 -30.98 29.60
CA SER A 36 34.66 -31.05 30.80
C SER A 36 34.01 -31.91 31.88
N LEU A 37 32.71 -31.71 32.16
CA LEU A 37 31.97 -32.52 33.14
C LEU A 37 31.92 -34.00 32.73
N ILE A 38 31.76 -34.29 31.43
CA ILE A 38 31.78 -35.67 30.91
C ILE A 38 33.15 -36.32 31.13
N LYS A 39 34.25 -35.64 30.78
CA LYS A 39 35.62 -36.15 31.00
C LYS A 39 35.90 -36.41 32.49
N GLU A 40 35.39 -35.57 33.38
CA GLU A 40 35.56 -35.75 34.82
C GLU A 40 34.75 -36.93 35.38
N LEU A 41 33.57 -37.19 34.80
CA LEU A 41 32.78 -38.39 35.11
C LEU A 41 33.47 -39.66 34.63
N GLU A 42 34.02 -39.66 33.41
CA GLU A 42 34.66 -40.83 32.81
C GLU A 42 36.02 -41.17 33.42
N SER A 43 36.80 -40.16 33.79
CA SER A 43 38.07 -40.36 34.50
C SER A 43 37.91 -40.87 35.93
N GLY A 44 36.68 -40.95 36.44
CA GLY A 44 36.41 -41.33 37.83
C GLY A 44 36.79 -40.25 38.83
N LYS A 45 37.10 -39.02 38.39
CA LYS A 45 37.47 -37.89 39.25
C LYS A 45 36.37 -37.57 40.26
N PHE A 46 35.10 -37.61 39.84
CA PHE A 46 33.94 -37.48 40.74
C PHE A 46 33.80 -38.64 41.74
N SER A 47 34.50 -39.76 41.56
CA SER A 47 34.56 -40.83 42.57
C SER A 47 35.73 -40.70 43.54
N SER A 48 36.71 -39.82 43.25
CA SER A 48 37.93 -39.62 44.07
C SER A 48 37.88 -38.39 45.00
N LEU A 49 36.92 -37.49 44.79
CA LEU A 49 36.77 -36.24 45.56
C LEU A 49 35.80 -36.43 46.74
N LYS A 50 35.83 -35.52 47.71
CA LYS A 50 34.86 -35.51 48.83
C LYS A 50 33.46 -35.14 48.31
N GLU A 51 32.43 -35.76 48.87
CA GLU A 51 31.03 -35.57 48.44
C GLU A 51 30.62 -34.08 48.38
N GLU A 52 30.96 -33.28 49.40
CA GLU A 52 30.65 -31.84 49.44
C GLU A 52 31.34 -31.03 48.32
N GLU A 53 32.61 -31.37 48.01
CA GLU A 53 33.38 -30.69 46.96
C GLU A 53 32.84 -31.00 45.57
N ILE A 54 32.41 -32.25 45.37
CA ILE A 54 31.77 -32.70 44.13
C ILE A 54 30.44 -31.98 43.92
N LYS A 55 29.61 -31.90 44.96
CA LYS A 55 28.30 -31.27 44.92
C LYS A 55 28.41 -29.80 44.56
N SER A 56 29.22 -29.03 45.28
CA SER A 56 29.37 -27.60 45.03
C SER A 56 29.90 -27.31 43.63
N ARG A 57 30.92 -28.08 43.18
CA ARG A 57 31.48 -27.96 41.84
C ARG A 57 30.46 -28.27 40.73
N PHE A 58 29.73 -29.38 40.86
CA PHE A 58 28.71 -29.73 39.87
C PHE A 58 27.58 -28.70 39.84
N VAL A 59 27.11 -28.25 41.02
CA VAL A 59 26.01 -27.30 41.13
C VAL A 59 26.36 -25.96 40.46
N THR A 60 27.53 -25.40 40.78
CA THR A 60 28.00 -24.14 40.20
C THR A 60 28.24 -24.25 38.70
N THR A 61 28.83 -25.36 38.23
CA THR A 61 29.11 -25.54 36.79
C THR A 61 27.83 -25.80 35.99
N PHE A 62 26.97 -26.72 36.43
CA PHE A 62 25.78 -27.13 35.68
C PHE A 62 24.65 -26.11 35.78
N PHE A 63 24.21 -25.78 37.01
CA PHE A 63 23.11 -24.82 37.17
C PHE A 63 23.62 -23.38 37.00
N GLY A 64 24.81 -23.07 37.51
CA GLY A 64 25.36 -21.72 37.43
C GLY A 64 25.84 -21.34 36.04
N ASP A 65 26.78 -22.10 35.47
CA ASP A 65 27.46 -21.72 34.22
C ASP A 65 26.79 -22.26 32.94
N ILE A 66 26.21 -23.48 32.98
CA ILE A 66 25.54 -24.08 31.81
C ILE A 66 24.09 -23.57 31.66
N LEU A 67 23.30 -23.56 32.74
CA LEU A 67 21.92 -23.04 32.72
C LEU A 67 21.82 -21.53 33.05
N ASN A 68 22.96 -20.89 33.33
CA ASN A 68 23.09 -19.44 33.55
C ASN A 68 22.34 -18.88 34.77
N PHE A 69 22.24 -19.66 35.86
CA PHE A 69 21.74 -19.15 37.15
C PHE A 69 22.87 -18.47 37.93
N ASN A 70 22.93 -17.14 37.85
CA ASN A 70 23.95 -16.34 38.51
C ASN A 70 24.11 -16.68 40.02
N TYR A 71 25.33 -16.96 40.46
CA TYR A 71 25.69 -17.23 41.87
C TYR A 71 26.74 -16.25 42.43
N GLY A 72 27.26 -15.31 41.61
CA GLY A 72 28.43 -14.48 41.94
C GLY A 72 28.16 -13.01 42.25
N ASN A 73 26.94 -12.50 42.01
CA ASN A 73 26.63 -11.07 42.19
C ASN A 73 25.82 -10.79 43.49
N ALA A 74 26.41 -10.01 44.41
CA ALA A 74 25.88 -9.79 45.76
C ALA A 74 24.55 -9.02 45.86
N HIS A 75 24.03 -8.45 44.76
CA HIS A 75 22.81 -7.63 44.79
C HIS A 75 21.54 -8.39 44.38
N LYS A 76 21.67 -9.37 43.46
CA LYS A 76 20.61 -10.32 43.06
C LYS A 76 21.28 -11.57 42.49
N TRP A 77 21.31 -12.66 43.25
CA TRP A 77 21.79 -13.95 42.78
C TRP A 77 20.63 -14.96 42.73
N MET A 78 20.74 -15.93 41.83
CA MET A 78 19.66 -16.85 41.46
C MET A 78 19.93 -18.31 41.84
N LEU A 79 21.15 -18.65 42.25
CA LEU A 79 21.55 -19.96 42.73
C LEU A 79 22.16 -19.85 44.12
N ARG A 80 21.70 -20.68 45.07
CA ARG A 80 22.24 -20.72 46.43
C ARG A 80 22.36 -22.15 46.95
N GLU A 81 23.53 -22.47 47.48
CA GLU A 81 23.80 -23.76 48.13
C GLU A 81 23.32 -23.76 49.60
N GLU A 82 22.92 -24.94 50.08
CA GLU A 82 22.64 -25.23 51.49
C GLU A 82 21.67 -24.28 52.21
N LYS A 83 20.64 -23.77 51.52
CA LYS A 83 19.67 -22.86 52.14
C LYS A 83 18.80 -23.59 53.16
N LYS A 84 18.87 -23.19 54.44
CA LYS A 84 18.02 -23.74 55.51
C LYS A 84 16.54 -23.42 55.28
N SER A 85 15.70 -24.44 55.39
CA SER A 85 14.25 -24.34 55.49
C SER A 85 13.84 -23.47 56.69
N LEU A 86 12.75 -22.70 56.53
CA LEU A 86 12.13 -21.92 57.60
C LEU A 86 11.32 -22.79 58.58
N THR A 87 10.94 -24.01 58.20
CA THR A 87 10.01 -24.86 58.98
C THR A 87 10.69 -25.78 59.99
N ASP A 88 11.82 -26.39 59.63
CA ASP A 88 12.50 -27.40 60.47
C ASP A 88 14.04 -27.33 60.42
N GLY A 89 14.60 -26.34 59.72
CA GLY A 89 16.05 -26.16 59.59
C GLY A 89 16.75 -27.17 58.67
N THR A 90 16.02 -28.06 58.00
CA THR A 90 16.58 -28.98 57.00
C THR A 90 17.02 -28.20 55.74
N LYS A 91 18.09 -28.66 55.07
CA LYS A 91 18.67 -27.98 53.90
C LYS A 91 18.68 -28.91 52.67
N PRO A 92 18.12 -28.50 51.51
CA PRO A 92 18.49 -29.10 50.23
C PRO A 92 19.95 -28.75 49.88
N ASP A 93 20.56 -29.52 49.00
CA ASP A 93 21.94 -29.29 48.54
C ASP A 93 22.05 -27.92 47.83
N ALA A 94 21.09 -27.58 46.96
CA ALA A 94 20.99 -26.26 46.35
C ALA A 94 19.55 -25.84 46.04
N VAL A 95 19.36 -24.55 45.80
CA VAL A 95 18.07 -23.95 45.40
C VAL A 95 18.26 -22.92 44.29
N LEU A 96 17.27 -22.83 43.41
CA LEU A 96 17.15 -21.75 42.42
C LEU A 96 15.97 -20.83 42.76
N GLY A 97 16.12 -19.54 42.49
CA GLY A 97 15.08 -18.55 42.71
C GLY A 97 15.64 -17.13 42.69
N TYR A 98 15.08 -16.23 43.48
CA TYR A 98 15.57 -14.85 43.58
C TYR A 98 16.00 -14.55 45.01
N PHE A 99 17.29 -14.33 45.20
CA PHE A 99 17.89 -14.14 46.53
C PHE A 99 18.41 -12.72 46.70
N TYR A 100 18.24 -12.20 47.91
CA TYR A 100 18.55 -10.82 48.25
C TYR A 100 19.38 -10.73 49.52
N LYS A 101 20.04 -9.58 49.71
CA LYS A 101 20.73 -9.27 50.98
C LYS A 101 19.79 -9.34 52.18
N ASP A 102 18.54 -8.90 51.99
CA ASP A 102 17.44 -9.11 52.95
C ASP A 102 16.80 -10.48 52.72
N LYS A 103 17.19 -11.44 53.56
CA LYS A 103 16.76 -12.85 53.48
C LYS A 103 15.24 -13.05 53.60
N LYS A 104 14.49 -12.06 54.11
CA LYS A 104 13.01 -12.13 54.16
C LYS A 104 12.37 -12.02 52.78
N LYS A 105 13.10 -11.47 51.80
CA LYS A 105 12.65 -11.32 50.40
C LYS A 105 13.09 -12.49 49.52
N ASP A 106 13.84 -13.43 50.07
CA ASP A 106 14.30 -14.57 49.28
C ASP A 106 13.10 -15.40 48.81
N GLU A 107 13.14 -15.79 47.54
CA GLU A 107 12.15 -16.64 46.93
C GLU A 107 12.80 -17.91 46.37
N VAL A 108 12.26 -19.07 46.72
CA VAL A 108 12.71 -20.37 46.21
C VAL A 108 11.68 -20.87 45.20
N ARG A 109 12.15 -21.17 43.99
CA ARG A 109 11.33 -21.69 42.87
C ARG A 109 11.64 -23.14 42.55
N VAL A 110 12.87 -23.55 42.82
CA VAL A 110 13.38 -24.89 42.51
C VAL A 110 14.25 -25.37 43.66
N VAL A 111 14.07 -26.63 44.06
CA VAL A 111 14.97 -27.33 44.99
C VAL A 111 15.80 -28.35 44.23
N ILE A 112 17.07 -28.50 44.61
CA ILE A 112 18.02 -29.42 43.97
C ILE A 112 18.59 -30.35 45.05
N GLU A 113 18.45 -31.65 44.84
CA GLU A 113 19.08 -32.71 45.63
C GLU A 113 20.14 -33.43 44.79
N VAL A 114 21.36 -33.53 45.31
CA VAL A 114 22.53 -34.08 44.61
C VAL A 114 23.07 -35.30 45.35
N LYS A 115 23.35 -36.38 44.63
CA LYS A 115 24.00 -37.61 45.13
C LYS A 115 25.29 -37.90 44.38
N ASP A 116 26.08 -38.84 44.90
CA ASP A 116 27.28 -39.32 44.23
C ASP A 116 26.94 -40.11 42.94
N PRO A 117 27.86 -40.21 41.96
CA PRO A 117 27.63 -40.86 40.66
C PRO A 117 27.14 -42.31 40.68
N LYS A 118 27.35 -43.05 41.77
CA LYS A 118 27.00 -44.46 41.86
C LYS A 118 25.65 -44.68 42.56
N THR A 119 25.07 -43.63 43.14
CA THR A 119 23.80 -43.73 43.84
C THR A 119 22.64 -43.88 42.87
N ASN A 120 21.82 -44.90 43.12
CA ASN A 120 20.52 -45.06 42.47
C ASN A 120 19.51 -44.10 43.12
N LEU A 121 18.94 -43.19 42.33
CA LEU A 121 18.08 -42.10 42.82
C LEU A 121 16.74 -42.57 43.43
N ASP A 122 16.25 -43.74 43.01
CA ASP A 122 14.96 -44.30 43.43
C ASP A 122 15.09 -45.28 44.61
N THR A 123 16.31 -45.72 44.94
CA THR A 123 16.53 -46.69 46.01
C THR A 123 16.49 -46.00 47.37
N LYS A 124 15.75 -46.60 48.32
CA LYS A 124 15.69 -46.11 49.70
C LYS A 124 17.04 -46.24 50.39
N GLN A 125 17.47 -45.16 51.03
CA GLN A 125 18.77 -45.12 51.72
C GLN A 125 18.76 -45.98 52.98
N LYS A 126 19.87 -46.67 53.27
CA LYS A 126 20.06 -47.44 54.51
C LYS A 126 20.46 -46.53 55.69
N ARG A 127 19.55 -45.66 56.13
CA ARG A 127 19.69 -44.72 57.27
C ARG A 127 18.42 -44.74 58.15
N GLU A 128 18.44 -44.09 59.33
CA GLU A 128 17.30 -44.05 60.28
C GLU A 128 15.96 -43.65 59.63
N LYS A 129 15.99 -42.76 58.63
CA LYS A 129 14.85 -42.51 57.73
C LYS A 129 15.14 -43.12 56.38
N SER A 130 14.41 -44.19 56.05
CA SER A 130 14.53 -44.95 54.80
C SER A 130 13.75 -44.25 53.68
N ILE A 131 14.33 -43.16 53.15
CA ILE A 131 13.78 -42.37 52.03
C ILE A 131 14.75 -42.39 50.83
N SER A 132 14.23 -42.34 49.60
CA SER A 132 15.02 -42.20 48.37
C SER A 132 15.49 -40.75 48.15
N ALA A 133 16.41 -40.53 47.20
CA ALA A 133 16.83 -39.17 46.85
C ALA A 133 15.68 -38.35 46.26
N VAL A 134 14.80 -39.00 45.50
CA VAL A 134 13.57 -38.38 44.96
C VAL A 134 12.62 -37.99 46.09
N GLU A 135 12.32 -38.90 47.02
CA GLU A 135 11.46 -38.62 48.18
C GLU A 135 12.04 -37.47 49.04
N GLN A 136 13.37 -37.41 49.16
CA GLN A 136 14.07 -36.35 49.87
C GLN A 136 13.91 -34.98 49.17
N GLY A 137 14.10 -34.91 47.85
CA GLY A 137 13.92 -33.70 47.04
C GLY A 137 12.51 -33.11 47.13
N PHE A 138 11.48 -33.95 46.97
CA PHE A 138 10.08 -33.54 47.13
C PHE A 138 9.76 -33.09 48.56
N GLY A 139 10.34 -33.78 49.56
CA GLY A 139 10.23 -33.38 50.95
C GLY A 139 10.75 -31.97 51.22
N TYR A 140 11.75 -31.48 50.47
CA TYR A 140 12.23 -30.10 50.58
C TYR A 140 11.31 -29.08 49.91
N ALA A 141 10.75 -29.39 48.74
CA ALA A 141 9.86 -28.47 48.02
C ALA A 141 8.66 -28.02 48.88
N HIS A 142 8.05 -28.96 49.62
CA HIS A 142 6.95 -28.67 50.55
C HIS A 142 7.35 -27.78 51.75
N LYS A 143 8.65 -27.65 52.02
CA LYS A 143 9.21 -26.92 53.17
C LYS A 143 9.79 -25.55 52.81
N THR A 144 9.99 -25.26 51.51
CA THR A 144 10.65 -24.04 51.02
C THR A 144 9.69 -22.90 50.64
N GLY A 145 8.38 -23.03 50.89
CA GLY A 145 7.35 -22.01 50.63
C GLY A 145 6.45 -22.35 49.42
N GLY A 146 5.39 -21.57 49.20
CA GLY A 146 4.32 -21.88 48.22
C GLY A 146 4.66 -21.71 46.74
N ASN A 147 5.81 -21.11 46.40
CA ASN A 147 6.18 -20.76 45.02
C ASN A 147 7.20 -21.72 44.39
N CYS A 148 7.50 -22.85 45.05
CA CYS A 148 8.42 -23.87 44.56
C CYS A 148 7.71 -24.83 43.59
N ASN A 149 7.86 -24.60 42.29
CA ASN A 149 7.15 -25.31 41.23
C ASN A 149 7.91 -26.52 40.66
N TRP A 150 9.22 -26.62 40.96
CA TRP A 150 10.08 -27.64 40.39
C TRP A 150 10.99 -28.30 41.44
N VAL A 151 11.30 -29.57 41.22
CA VAL A 151 12.25 -30.38 42.01
C VAL A 151 13.25 -30.97 41.04
N ILE A 152 14.54 -30.82 41.33
CA ILE A 152 15.62 -31.42 40.55
C ILE A 152 16.35 -32.43 41.42
N VAL A 153 16.55 -33.63 40.89
CA VAL A 153 17.27 -34.70 41.57
C VAL A 153 18.32 -35.24 40.64
N THR A 154 19.56 -35.35 41.11
CA THR A 154 20.66 -35.78 40.26
C THR A 154 21.71 -36.58 41.02
N ASN A 155 22.29 -37.56 40.35
CA ASN A 155 23.52 -38.23 40.77
C ASN A 155 24.70 -37.81 39.88
N ILE A 156 24.67 -36.60 39.30
CA ILE A 156 25.65 -36.07 38.33
C ILE A 156 25.57 -36.73 36.96
N ASN A 157 25.54 -38.06 36.89
CA ASN A 157 25.39 -38.77 35.62
C ASN A 157 23.99 -38.63 35.04
N GLU A 158 22.97 -38.70 35.89
CA GLU A 158 21.56 -38.55 35.56
C GLU A 158 21.01 -37.30 36.25
N ILE A 159 20.40 -36.40 35.47
CA ILE A 159 19.74 -35.19 35.96
C ILE A 159 18.25 -35.29 35.64
N ARG A 160 17.41 -35.26 36.68
CA ARG A 160 15.95 -35.38 36.55
C ARG A 160 15.27 -34.10 37.01
N PHE A 161 14.42 -33.54 36.14
CA PHE A 161 13.57 -32.38 36.43
C PHE A 161 12.13 -32.86 36.65
N TYR A 162 11.56 -32.50 37.78
CA TYR A 162 10.21 -32.87 38.20
C TYR A 162 9.36 -31.63 38.44
N ARG A 163 8.04 -31.78 38.26
CA ARG A 163 7.09 -30.86 38.88
C ARG A 163 6.98 -31.15 40.37
N SER A 164 6.96 -30.12 41.19
CA SER A 164 6.92 -30.29 42.66
C SER A 164 5.66 -31.01 43.17
N GLN A 165 4.60 -31.07 42.37
CA GLN A 165 3.34 -31.73 42.70
C GLN A 165 3.18 -33.12 42.04
N ASP A 166 4.08 -33.53 41.14
CA ASP A 166 3.98 -34.81 40.41
C ASP A 166 5.36 -35.49 40.33
N SER A 167 5.55 -36.52 41.15
CA SER A 167 6.75 -37.36 41.15
C SER A 167 6.72 -38.51 40.15
N SER A 168 5.58 -38.72 39.47
CA SER A 168 5.41 -39.82 38.52
C SER A 168 5.98 -39.54 37.13
N LYS A 169 6.21 -38.26 36.80
CA LYS A 169 6.77 -37.80 35.53
C LYS A 169 8.01 -36.93 35.75
N CYS A 170 9.03 -37.12 34.92
CA CYS A 170 10.22 -36.26 34.94
C CYS A 170 10.89 -36.15 33.57
N GLN A 171 11.47 -34.98 33.26
CA GLN A 171 12.39 -34.86 32.15
C GLN A 171 13.78 -35.32 32.60
N VAL A 172 14.37 -36.29 31.88
CA VAL A 172 15.64 -36.92 32.25
C VAL A 172 16.71 -36.57 31.23
N TYR A 173 17.88 -36.16 31.72
CA TYR A 173 19.07 -35.96 30.91
C TYR A 173 20.23 -36.76 31.48
N LEU A 174 20.86 -37.58 30.64
CA LEU A 174 22.14 -38.19 30.98
C LEU A 174 23.26 -37.24 30.58
N LEU A 175 24.18 -36.96 31.50
CA LEU A 175 25.28 -36.01 31.28
C LEU A 175 26.09 -36.36 30.02
N LYS A 176 26.32 -37.64 29.76
CA LYS A 176 27.03 -38.13 28.56
C LYS A 176 26.29 -37.84 27.26
N GLU A 177 24.96 -37.81 27.29
CA GLU A 177 24.12 -37.55 26.12
C GLU A 177 24.09 -36.06 25.76
N LEU A 178 24.48 -35.16 26.66
CA LEU A 178 24.52 -33.72 26.38
C LEU A 178 25.63 -33.31 25.39
N ASN A 179 26.52 -34.23 24.97
CA ASN A 179 27.37 -34.01 23.80
C ASN A 179 26.59 -34.11 22.48
N ASN A 180 25.42 -34.75 22.48
CA ASN A 180 24.51 -34.71 21.34
C ASN A 180 23.86 -33.32 21.28
N GLU A 181 23.88 -32.73 20.08
CA GLU A 181 23.40 -31.37 19.88
C GLU A 181 21.91 -31.22 20.21
N ASP A 182 21.07 -32.19 19.82
CA ASP A 182 19.63 -32.14 20.05
C ASP A 182 19.28 -32.26 21.53
N LYS A 183 20.04 -33.05 22.31
CA LYS A 183 19.81 -33.17 23.76
C LYS A 183 20.28 -31.95 24.54
N LEU A 184 21.38 -31.33 24.14
CA LEU A 184 21.80 -30.05 24.73
C LEU A 184 20.81 -28.93 24.37
N LYS A 185 20.31 -28.94 23.14
CA LYS A 185 19.30 -28.02 22.63
C LYS A 185 17.99 -28.14 23.41
N GLU A 186 17.50 -29.35 23.62
CA GLU A 186 16.33 -29.64 24.46
C GLU A 186 16.51 -29.11 25.89
N LEU A 187 17.65 -29.40 26.53
CA LEU A 187 17.96 -28.96 27.90
C LEU A 187 17.93 -27.43 28.00
N LEU A 188 18.63 -26.73 27.11
CA LEU A 188 18.72 -25.27 27.14
C LEU A 188 17.39 -24.61 26.78
N PHE A 189 16.65 -25.16 25.83
CA PHE A 189 15.31 -24.69 25.48
C PHE A 189 14.35 -24.75 26.67
N LEU A 190 14.39 -25.82 27.46
CA LEU A 190 13.47 -26.01 28.57
C LEU A 190 13.94 -25.40 29.89
N PHE A 191 15.24 -25.38 30.18
CA PHE A 191 15.72 -25.17 31.55
C PHE A 191 16.79 -24.07 31.69
N HIS A 192 17.17 -23.38 30.60
CA HIS A 192 18.02 -22.20 30.71
C HIS A 192 17.27 -21.07 31.44
N ASN A 193 18.00 -20.23 32.18
CA ASN A 193 17.43 -19.25 33.12
C ASN A 193 16.39 -18.29 32.51
N ASP A 194 16.62 -17.81 31.28
CA ASP A 194 15.69 -16.91 30.57
C ASP A 194 14.33 -17.53 30.24
N ARG A 195 14.22 -18.86 30.29
CA ARG A 195 13.03 -19.64 29.99
C ARG A 195 12.43 -20.33 31.21
N PHE A 196 13.28 -20.81 32.13
CA PHE A 196 12.86 -21.61 33.27
C PHE A 196 12.21 -20.80 34.40
N MET A 197 12.56 -19.51 34.54
CA MET A 197 12.01 -18.63 35.57
C MET A 197 11.80 -17.20 35.06
N LYS A 198 10.76 -16.53 35.55
CA LYS A 198 10.47 -15.11 35.31
C LYS A 198 10.52 -14.32 36.62
N TYR A 199 10.95 -13.07 36.52
CA TYR A 199 11.08 -12.19 37.69
C TYR A 199 9.73 -11.70 38.21
N ASP A 200 8.77 -11.46 37.32
CA ASP A 200 7.41 -11.10 37.71
C ASP A 200 6.67 -12.34 38.23
N LEU A 201 6.12 -12.23 39.44
CA LEU A 201 5.36 -13.28 40.12
C LEU A 201 4.02 -13.60 39.47
N THR A 202 3.49 -12.65 38.70
CA THR A 202 2.20 -12.77 38.02
C THR A 202 2.31 -13.41 36.64
N GLU A 203 3.52 -13.46 36.07
CA GLU A 203 3.80 -14.06 34.78
C GLU A 203 4.28 -15.51 34.93
N ARG A 204 3.84 -16.40 34.04
CA ARG A 204 4.34 -17.78 33.97
C ARG A 204 5.66 -17.81 33.21
N SER A 205 6.58 -18.70 33.62
CA SER A 205 7.80 -18.95 32.83
C SER A 205 7.47 -19.68 31.53
N ASN A 206 8.35 -19.60 30.54
CA ASN A 206 8.15 -20.26 29.24
C ASN A 206 8.00 -21.78 29.44
N THR A 207 8.78 -22.36 30.35
CA THR A 207 8.72 -23.78 30.71
C THR A 207 7.42 -24.14 31.42
N ASP A 208 6.89 -23.25 32.27
CA ASP A 208 5.59 -23.44 32.91
C ASP A 208 4.45 -23.38 31.88
N THR A 209 4.51 -22.46 30.92
CA THR A 209 3.53 -22.33 29.83
C THR A 209 3.54 -23.59 28.96
N LEU A 210 4.71 -24.06 28.53
CA LEU A 210 4.85 -25.31 27.77
C LEU A 210 4.28 -26.50 28.55
N PHE A 211 4.49 -26.54 29.88
CA PHE A 211 3.97 -27.63 30.70
C PHE A 211 2.44 -27.67 30.71
N GLU A 212 1.78 -26.52 30.81
CA GLU A 212 0.31 -26.47 30.72
C GLU A 212 -0.17 -26.89 29.33
N LEU A 213 0.44 -26.39 28.25
CA LEU A 213 0.10 -26.78 26.87
C LEU A 213 0.27 -28.29 26.62
N SER A 214 1.27 -28.91 27.25
CA SER A 214 1.50 -30.35 27.13
C SER A 214 0.40 -31.22 27.75
N LYS A 215 -0.39 -30.67 28.69
CA LYS A 215 -1.54 -31.40 29.29
C LYS A 215 -2.69 -31.54 28.29
N ASP A 216 -2.93 -30.50 27.50
CA ASP A 216 -4.08 -30.40 26.59
C ASP A 216 -3.88 -31.20 25.28
N GLN A 217 -2.64 -31.38 24.82
CA GLN A 217 -2.33 -32.12 23.57
C GLN A 217 -2.37 -33.64 23.69
N SER A 218 -2.58 -34.19 24.89
CA SER A 218 -2.67 -35.65 25.11
C SER A 218 -3.86 -36.34 24.43
N LYS A 219 -4.72 -35.60 23.71
CA LYS A 219 -5.91 -36.10 22.99
C LYS A 219 -5.79 -36.18 21.45
N THR A 220 -4.79 -35.55 20.83
CA THR A 220 -4.74 -35.39 19.35
C THR A 220 -3.69 -36.25 18.66
N GLU A 221 -2.99 -37.11 19.41
CA GLU A 221 -2.04 -38.07 18.86
C GLU A 221 -2.78 -39.36 18.47
N SER A 222 -3.45 -39.36 17.30
CA SER A 222 -3.76 -40.60 16.59
C SER A 222 -3.11 -40.59 15.21
N GLU A 223 -2.34 -41.64 14.97
CA GLU A 223 -1.75 -42.02 13.69
C GLU A 223 -2.86 -42.14 12.61
N ASN A 224 -2.57 -41.60 11.41
CA ASN A 224 -3.42 -41.54 10.18
C ASN A 224 -4.55 -40.50 10.13
N VAL A 225 -4.19 -39.21 10.09
CA VAL A 225 -5.08 -38.12 9.67
C VAL A 225 -5.16 -38.06 8.13
N HIS A 226 -6.37 -38.01 7.56
CA HIS A 226 -6.62 -37.96 6.11
C HIS A 226 -6.04 -36.66 5.48
N ILE A 227 -5.73 -36.68 4.18
CA ILE A 227 -5.11 -35.52 3.49
C ILE A 227 -6.00 -34.26 3.50
N ILE A 228 -7.33 -34.41 3.47
CA ILE A 228 -8.29 -33.30 3.63
C ILE A 228 -8.02 -32.53 4.93
N ASP A 229 -7.84 -33.25 6.03
CA ASP A 229 -7.61 -32.66 7.34
C ASP A 229 -6.22 -32.04 7.45
N LYS A 230 -5.20 -32.67 6.85
CA LYS A 230 -3.86 -32.08 6.76
C LYS A 230 -3.87 -30.74 6.04
N ILE A 231 -4.59 -30.63 4.91
CA ILE A 231 -4.77 -29.36 4.17
C ILE A 231 -5.51 -28.36 5.06
N TYR A 232 -6.65 -28.78 5.64
CA TYR A 232 -7.48 -27.92 6.47
C TYR A 232 -6.70 -27.32 7.64
N TYR A 233 -6.07 -28.14 8.49
CA TYR A 233 -5.34 -27.65 9.67
C TYR A 233 -4.11 -26.82 9.30
N SER A 234 -3.41 -27.17 8.21
CA SER A 234 -2.29 -26.38 7.68
C SER A 234 -2.71 -24.95 7.30
N LEU A 235 -3.91 -24.77 6.76
CA LEU A 235 -4.42 -23.47 6.37
C LEU A 235 -5.14 -22.77 7.53
N LYS A 236 -5.83 -23.53 8.39
CA LYS A 236 -6.62 -23.04 9.52
C LYS A 236 -5.81 -22.19 10.49
N ARG A 237 -4.56 -22.54 10.74
CA ARG A 237 -3.63 -21.74 11.56
C ARG A 237 -3.38 -20.31 11.04
N PHE A 238 -3.69 -20.03 9.77
CA PHE A 238 -3.59 -18.70 9.18
C PHE A 238 -4.95 -17.99 9.07
N GLU A 239 -6.03 -18.51 9.67
CA GLU A 239 -7.39 -18.00 9.44
C GLU A 239 -7.61 -16.54 9.83
N GLU A 240 -6.79 -16.03 10.75
CA GLU A 240 -6.82 -14.63 11.19
C GLU A 240 -6.27 -13.66 10.13
N PHE A 241 -5.50 -14.16 9.15
CA PHE A 241 -5.09 -13.37 8.00
C PHE A 241 -6.19 -13.34 6.93
N GLY A 242 -6.40 -12.16 6.34
CA GLY A 242 -7.20 -12.04 5.11
C GLY A 242 -6.42 -12.42 3.85
N PHE A 243 -5.09 -12.41 3.91
CA PHE A 243 -4.19 -12.81 2.83
C PHE A 243 -2.86 -13.36 3.35
N VAL A 244 -2.49 -14.55 2.88
CA VAL A 244 -1.14 -15.11 3.00
C VAL A 244 -0.53 -15.20 1.62
N SER A 245 0.75 -14.83 1.49
CA SER A 245 1.46 -14.95 0.20
C SER A 245 1.31 -16.38 -0.36
N PRO A 246 0.85 -16.54 -1.61
CA PRO A 246 0.70 -17.86 -2.21
C PRO A 246 2.03 -18.61 -2.34
N ASP A 247 3.12 -17.88 -2.57
CA ASP A 247 4.48 -18.41 -2.58
C ASP A 247 4.86 -19.05 -1.22
N TYR A 248 4.39 -18.44 -0.13
CA TYR A 248 4.58 -18.97 1.22
C TYR A 248 3.71 -20.22 1.47
N LEU A 249 2.43 -20.18 1.09
CA LEU A 249 1.52 -21.33 1.22
C LEU A 249 1.97 -22.54 0.39
N ALA A 250 2.51 -22.31 -0.81
CA ALA A 250 3.08 -23.38 -1.63
C ALA A 250 4.31 -24.04 -0.98
N SER A 251 4.98 -23.35 -0.05
CA SER A 251 6.20 -23.81 0.61
C SER A 251 5.98 -24.53 1.94
N ILE A 252 4.75 -24.62 2.45
CA ILE A 252 4.43 -25.30 3.71
C ILE A 252 3.81 -26.69 3.47
N ARG A 253 3.94 -27.59 4.45
CA ARG A 253 3.24 -28.89 4.44
C ARG A 253 1.72 -28.66 4.55
N PRO A 254 0.86 -29.46 3.90
CA PRO A 254 1.19 -30.63 3.10
C PRO A 254 1.52 -30.34 1.63
N PHE A 255 1.39 -29.09 1.15
CA PHE A 255 1.64 -28.74 -0.25
C PHE A 255 3.09 -28.98 -0.66
N ASN A 256 4.02 -28.66 0.24
CA ASN A 256 5.43 -28.96 0.10
C ASN A 256 5.82 -30.15 0.97
N ILE A 257 6.34 -31.21 0.34
CA ILE A 257 6.91 -32.38 1.04
C ILE A 257 8.44 -32.30 1.13
N LEU A 258 9.04 -31.23 0.63
CA LEU A 258 10.47 -30.95 0.77
C LEU A 258 10.69 -30.10 2.02
N ASP A 259 11.78 -30.35 2.74
CA ASP A 259 12.16 -29.55 3.92
C ASP A 259 12.95 -28.27 3.52
N GLU A 260 12.57 -27.64 2.40
CA GLU A 260 13.19 -26.42 1.84
C GLU A 260 12.14 -25.55 1.12
N TYR A 261 12.44 -24.25 0.92
CA TYR A 261 11.57 -23.33 0.17
C TYR A 261 11.43 -23.74 -1.30
N VAL A 262 10.24 -23.52 -1.89
CA VAL A 262 9.95 -23.87 -3.29
C VAL A 262 9.31 -22.71 -4.06
N TRP A 263 9.56 -22.68 -5.37
CA TRP A 263 8.91 -21.79 -6.34
C TRP A 263 7.82 -22.58 -7.07
N HIS A 264 6.81 -23.02 -6.31
CA HIS A 264 5.71 -23.86 -6.78
C HIS A 264 4.39 -23.10 -6.94
N TYR A 265 4.46 -21.79 -7.09
CA TYR A 265 3.29 -20.95 -7.39
C TYR A 265 3.54 -20.09 -8.63
N HIS A 266 2.58 -20.08 -9.55
CA HIS A 266 2.59 -19.22 -10.74
C HIS A 266 1.18 -19.13 -11.35
N ASP A 267 0.77 -17.96 -11.85
CA ASP A 267 -0.54 -17.71 -12.51
C ASP A 267 -1.74 -18.32 -11.77
N ASP A 268 -1.88 -17.99 -10.49
CA ASP A 268 -2.92 -18.49 -9.59
C ASP A 268 -2.96 -20.02 -9.41
N LYS A 269 -1.91 -20.72 -9.85
CA LYS A 269 -1.75 -22.17 -9.73
C LYS A 269 -0.79 -22.51 -8.61
N LEU A 270 -1.22 -23.35 -7.67
CA LEU A 270 -0.35 -24.06 -6.75
C LEU A 270 0.07 -25.37 -7.39
N PHE A 271 1.36 -25.56 -7.60
CA PHE A 271 1.97 -26.82 -7.99
C PHE A 271 2.37 -27.60 -6.74
N THR A 272 2.10 -28.90 -6.69
CA THR A 272 2.51 -29.74 -5.57
C THR A 272 3.00 -31.09 -6.06
N ILE A 273 4.09 -31.55 -5.45
CA ILE A 273 4.66 -32.88 -5.69
C ILE A 273 4.17 -33.90 -4.65
N ASN A 274 3.12 -33.58 -3.88
CA ASN A 274 2.54 -34.45 -2.88
C ASN A 274 1.58 -35.47 -3.53
N PRO A 275 1.90 -36.77 -3.51
CA PRO A 275 1.05 -37.82 -4.10
C PRO A 275 -0.31 -37.96 -3.40
N ASP A 276 -0.41 -37.65 -2.11
CA ASP A 276 -1.68 -37.72 -1.37
C ASP A 276 -2.68 -36.68 -1.90
N ILE A 277 -2.18 -35.49 -2.26
CA ILE A 277 -3.00 -34.43 -2.86
C ILE A 277 -3.40 -34.84 -4.28
N TYR A 278 -2.51 -35.44 -5.06
CA TYR A 278 -2.85 -36.01 -6.37
C TYR A 278 -4.01 -37.00 -6.26
N THR A 279 -3.92 -37.98 -5.35
CA THR A 279 -4.98 -38.97 -5.14
C THR A 279 -6.29 -38.35 -4.71
N LEU A 280 -6.28 -37.35 -3.82
CA LEU A 280 -7.50 -36.62 -3.45
C LEU A 280 -8.13 -35.94 -4.66
N LEU A 281 -7.34 -35.19 -5.44
CA LEU A 281 -7.83 -34.42 -6.58
C LEU A 281 -8.44 -35.30 -7.67
N THR A 282 -7.98 -36.54 -7.85
CA THR A 282 -8.61 -37.50 -8.77
C THR A 282 -9.96 -38.05 -8.30
N LYS A 283 -10.31 -37.86 -7.04
CA LYS A 283 -11.49 -38.43 -6.39
C LYS A 283 -12.56 -37.38 -6.06
N ILE A 284 -12.32 -36.11 -6.36
CA ILE A 284 -13.27 -35.02 -6.20
C ILE A 284 -13.62 -34.41 -7.56
N SER A 285 -14.76 -33.73 -7.65
CA SER A 285 -15.03 -32.80 -8.75
C SER A 285 -15.56 -31.48 -8.21
N VAL A 286 -15.22 -30.41 -8.91
CA VAL A 286 -15.66 -29.04 -8.60
C VAL A 286 -16.44 -28.53 -9.81
N ASP A 287 -17.72 -28.24 -9.61
CA ASP A 287 -18.60 -27.68 -10.65
C ASP A 287 -19.21 -26.38 -10.12
N GLY A 288 -18.73 -25.25 -10.67
CA GLY A 288 -19.01 -23.92 -10.13
C GLY A 288 -18.62 -23.82 -8.66
N ARG A 289 -19.63 -23.72 -7.78
CA ARG A 289 -19.42 -23.62 -6.33
C ARG A 289 -19.60 -24.93 -5.58
N GLU A 290 -19.94 -26.03 -6.26
CA GLU A 290 -20.23 -27.31 -5.61
C GLU A 290 -19.05 -28.27 -5.71
N ILE A 291 -18.76 -28.93 -4.59
CA ILE A 291 -17.75 -29.99 -4.51
C ILE A 291 -18.50 -31.30 -4.35
N SER A 292 -18.15 -32.31 -5.14
CA SER A 292 -18.67 -33.67 -4.96
C SER A 292 -17.55 -34.69 -4.78
N PHE A 293 -17.82 -35.71 -3.97
CA PHE A 293 -16.91 -36.81 -3.69
C PHE A 293 -17.30 -38.04 -4.52
N SER A 294 -16.31 -38.73 -5.08
CA SER A 294 -16.52 -40.04 -5.69
C SER A 294 -16.89 -41.08 -4.62
N ASP A 295 -17.59 -42.15 -5.03
CA ASP A 295 -17.92 -43.29 -4.16
C ASP A 295 -16.66 -43.86 -3.48
N SER A 296 -15.53 -43.90 -4.21
CA SER A 296 -14.25 -44.39 -3.67
C SER A 296 -13.71 -43.56 -2.50
N LEU A 297 -13.91 -42.23 -2.54
CA LEU A 297 -13.51 -41.34 -1.45
C LEU A 297 -14.49 -41.43 -0.28
N ILE A 298 -15.77 -41.60 -0.56
CA ILE A 298 -16.79 -41.83 0.47
C ILE A 298 -16.47 -43.10 1.27
N THR A 299 -16.08 -44.18 0.59
CA THR A 299 -15.63 -45.42 1.25
C THR A 299 -14.31 -45.23 2.01
N GLU A 300 -13.35 -44.47 1.46
CA GLU A 300 -12.09 -44.17 2.16
C GLU A 300 -12.31 -43.38 3.47
N LEU A 301 -13.34 -42.53 3.50
CA LEU A 301 -13.74 -41.75 4.65
C LEU A 301 -14.68 -42.50 5.62
N GLU A 302 -14.87 -43.83 5.47
CA GLU A 302 -15.71 -44.63 6.37
C GLU A 302 -15.25 -44.48 7.83
N GLY A 303 -16.12 -43.88 8.66
CA GLY A 303 -15.84 -43.54 10.06
C GLY A 303 -15.58 -42.05 10.33
N ILE A 304 -15.49 -41.22 9.28
CA ILE A 304 -15.41 -39.75 9.34
C ILE A 304 -16.75 -39.18 8.85
N ASP A 305 -17.23 -38.07 9.44
CA ASP A 305 -18.42 -37.38 8.93
C ASP A 305 -18.11 -36.74 7.56
N ILE A 306 -18.78 -37.24 6.53
CA ILE A 306 -18.61 -36.78 5.14
C ILE A 306 -18.94 -35.29 5.00
N ASN A 307 -19.96 -34.81 5.72
CA ASN A 307 -20.34 -33.39 5.66
C ASN A 307 -19.22 -32.53 6.26
N GLU A 308 -18.64 -32.97 7.37
CA GLU A 308 -17.51 -32.28 8.00
C GLU A 308 -16.28 -32.25 7.09
N ALA A 309 -15.94 -33.38 6.45
CA ALA A 309 -14.84 -33.44 5.49
C ALA A 309 -15.08 -32.50 4.28
N MET A 310 -16.31 -32.45 3.78
CA MET A 310 -16.70 -31.55 2.69
C MET A 310 -16.64 -30.07 3.11
N GLU A 311 -17.09 -29.72 4.31
CA GLU A 311 -16.97 -28.36 4.84
C GLU A 311 -15.50 -27.93 5.00
N ARG A 312 -14.65 -28.82 5.53
CA ARG A 312 -13.20 -28.56 5.68
C ARG A 312 -12.52 -28.32 4.33
N LEU A 313 -12.84 -29.11 3.31
CA LEU A 313 -12.29 -28.93 1.96
C LEU A 313 -12.80 -27.64 1.31
N ARG A 314 -14.11 -27.36 1.42
CA ARG A 314 -14.73 -26.12 0.93
C ARG A 314 -14.12 -24.88 1.59
N TRP A 315 -13.90 -24.91 2.90
CA TRP A 315 -13.24 -23.84 3.63
C TRP A 315 -11.80 -23.64 3.13
N SER A 316 -11.06 -24.74 2.94
CA SER A 316 -9.68 -24.73 2.45
C SER A 316 -9.57 -24.08 1.07
N PHE A 317 -10.43 -24.47 0.12
CA PHE A 317 -10.45 -23.87 -1.22
C PHE A 317 -10.79 -22.38 -1.16
N LYS A 318 -11.80 -21.98 -0.38
CA LYS A 318 -12.12 -20.55 -0.18
C LYS A 318 -10.94 -19.76 0.41
N PHE A 319 -10.19 -20.34 1.35
CA PHE A 319 -9.02 -19.70 1.93
C PHE A 319 -7.89 -19.56 0.89
N LEU A 320 -7.65 -20.59 0.08
CA LEU A 320 -6.71 -20.56 -1.04
C LEU A 320 -7.10 -19.50 -2.09
N ASN A 321 -8.38 -19.38 -2.46
CA ASN A 321 -8.84 -18.37 -3.41
C ASN A 321 -8.58 -16.94 -2.89
N LYS A 322 -8.80 -16.68 -1.59
CA LYS A 322 -8.43 -15.39 -0.96
C LYS A 322 -6.94 -15.06 -1.10
N CYS A 323 -6.10 -16.09 -1.13
CA CYS A 323 -4.65 -16.02 -1.27
C CYS A 323 -4.17 -16.11 -2.73
N MET A 324 -5.04 -15.89 -3.72
CA MET A 324 -4.73 -15.95 -5.15
C MET A 324 -4.33 -17.35 -5.64
N ILE A 325 -4.94 -18.41 -5.09
CA ILE A 325 -4.78 -19.78 -5.58
C ILE A 325 -6.15 -20.28 -6.03
N THR A 326 -6.36 -20.36 -7.34
CA THR A 326 -7.60 -20.81 -7.97
C THR A 326 -7.45 -22.18 -8.61
N LYS A 327 -6.22 -22.66 -8.83
CA LYS A 327 -5.96 -23.99 -9.41
C LYS A 327 -4.92 -24.75 -8.62
N ILE A 328 -5.09 -26.07 -8.50
CA ILE A 328 -4.07 -26.96 -7.95
C ILE A 328 -3.63 -27.95 -9.02
N HIS A 329 -2.32 -28.00 -9.24
CA HIS A 329 -1.65 -28.99 -10.08
C HIS A 329 -0.87 -29.94 -9.18
N ALA A 330 -1.30 -31.19 -9.08
CA ALA A 330 -0.63 -32.19 -8.25
C ALA A 330 0.04 -33.26 -9.10
N VAL A 331 1.25 -33.68 -8.71
CA VAL A 331 2.03 -34.70 -9.41
C VAL A 331 1.97 -36.03 -8.66
N ARG A 332 1.70 -37.13 -9.36
CA ARG A 332 1.61 -38.48 -8.79
C ARG A 332 2.97 -39.02 -8.35
N ASP A 333 3.98 -38.96 -9.22
CA ASP A 333 5.36 -39.34 -8.90
C ASP A 333 6.35 -38.36 -9.55
N TYR A 334 6.85 -37.42 -8.75
CA TYR A 334 7.82 -36.44 -9.23
C TYR A 334 9.20 -37.05 -9.51
N GLN A 335 9.57 -38.16 -8.86
CA GLN A 335 10.88 -38.79 -9.09
C GLN A 335 10.92 -39.42 -10.47
N LEU A 336 9.80 -39.98 -10.94
CA LEU A 336 9.66 -40.47 -12.30
C LEU A 336 9.98 -39.38 -13.33
N GLU A 337 9.43 -38.18 -13.16
CA GLU A 337 9.66 -37.03 -14.06
C GLU A 337 11.12 -36.55 -14.03
N LEU A 338 11.71 -36.42 -12.84
CA LEU A 338 13.10 -35.97 -12.70
C LEU A 338 14.08 -36.98 -13.30
N ARG A 339 13.81 -38.29 -13.18
CA ARG A 339 14.64 -39.34 -13.79
C ARG A 339 14.61 -39.27 -15.31
N ARG A 340 13.43 -39.05 -15.91
CA ARG A 340 13.26 -38.88 -17.36
C ARG A 340 14.02 -37.66 -17.90
N LYS A 341 14.26 -36.65 -17.07
CA LYS A 341 14.91 -35.38 -17.42
C LYS A 341 16.34 -35.25 -16.90
N LYS A 342 16.97 -36.35 -16.51
CA LYS A 342 18.33 -36.37 -15.99
C LYS A 342 19.31 -35.83 -17.04
N GLY A 343 19.96 -34.71 -16.76
CA GLY A 343 20.91 -34.04 -17.67
C GLY A 343 20.33 -32.84 -18.43
N VAL A 344 19.04 -32.53 -18.27
CA VAL A 344 18.43 -31.30 -18.81
C VAL A 344 18.72 -30.14 -17.85
N ILE A 345 19.30 -29.05 -18.37
CA ILE A 345 19.56 -27.83 -17.60
C ILE A 345 18.22 -27.17 -17.22
N GLY A 346 18.06 -26.76 -15.95
CA GLY A 346 16.89 -26.01 -15.47
C GLY A 346 15.79 -26.85 -14.81
N VAL A 347 15.93 -28.18 -14.74
CA VAL A 347 14.93 -29.03 -14.06
C VAL A 347 15.31 -29.17 -12.58
N SER A 348 14.55 -28.49 -11.72
CA SER A 348 14.68 -28.58 -10.26
C SER A 348 13.36 -29.04 -9.63
N LYS A 349 13.45 -29.94 -8.64
CA LYS A 349 12.31 -30.32 -7.80
C LYS A 349 11.72 -29.14 -7.02
N THR A 350 12.49 -28.08 -6.81
CA THR A 350 12.06 -26.86 -6.11
C THR A 350 11.37 -25.84 -7.00
N HIS A 351 11.31 -26.07 -8.32
CA HIS A 351 10.62 -25.20 -9.28
C HIS A 351 9.50 -25.99 -9.97
N ILE A 352 8.58 -25.29 -10.64
CA ILE A 352 7.57 -25.92 -11.51
C ILE A 352 8.28 -26.58 -12.70
N PHE A 353 7.89 -27.81 -13.03
CA PHE A 353 8.40 -28.56 -14.18
C PHE A 353 7.25 -29.23 -14.95
N SER A 354 7.45 -29.45 -16.25
CA SER A 354 6.46 -30.18 -17.07
C SER A 354 6.32 -31.63 -16.60
N CYS A 355 5.14 -32.21 -16.75
CA CYS A 355 4.84 -33.60 -16.41
C CYS A 355 4.09 -34.26 -17.57
N GLU A 356 4.17 -35.57 -17.70
CA GLU A 356 3.28 -36.31 -18.60
C GLU A 356 1.83 -36.22 -18.11
N ASP A 357 0.86 -36.20 -19.04
CA ASP A 357 -0.56 -36.02 -18.74
C ASP A 357 -1.12 -37.10 -17.80
N ASP A 358 -0.54 -38.31 -17.81
CA ASP A 358 -0.95 -39.41 -16.92
C ASP A 358 -0.38 -39.30 -15.50
N ASN A 359 0.53 -38.36 -15.25
CA ASN A 359 1.28 -38.20 -14.01
C ASN A 359 0.98 -36.88 -13.29
N ILE A 360 0.10 -36.04 -13.84
CA ILE A 360 -0.36 -34.78 -13.27
C ILE A 360 -1.89 -34.71 -13.29
N VAL A 361 -2.47 -34.10 -12.26
CA VAL A 361 -3.89 -33.73 -12.24
C VAL A 361 -3.99 -32.23 -12.00
N ALA A 362 -4.85 -31.56 -12.76
CA ALA A 362 -5.14 -30.15 -12.62
C ALA A 362 -6.62 -29.98 -12.28
N VAL A 363 -6.91 -29.35 -11.14
CA VAL A 363 -8.28 -29.09 -10.68
C VAL A 363 -8.45 -27.60 -10.48
N ASP A 364 -9.51 -27.05 -11.07
CA ASP A 364 -9.99 -25.70 -10.77
C ASP A 364 -10.73 -25.74 -9.43
N ILE A 365 -10.23 -24.96 -8.47
CA ILE A 365 -10.73 -24.89 -7.10
C ILE A 365 -11.32 -23.51 -6.80
N ASP A 366 -11.58 -22.69 -7.83
CA ASP A 366 -12.18 -21.38 -7.62
C ASP A 366 -13.63 -21.49 -7.17
N LEU A 367 -13.88 -21.13 -5.90
CA LEU A 367 -15.21 -21.07 -5.31
C LEU A 367 -15.68 -19.63 -5.12
N SER A 368 -15.02 -18.67 -5.74
CA SER A 368 -15.34 -17.26 -5.64
C SER A 368 -16.77 -16.99 -6.13
N PRO A 369 -17.53 -16.12 -5.45
CA PRO A 369 -18.87 -15.82 -5.90
C PRO A 369 -18.87 -14.97 -7.18
N GLU A 370 -19.69 -15.32 -8.16
CA GLU A 370 -20.22 -14.38 -9.16
C GLU A 370 -20.76 -13.11 -8.46
N ASP A 371 -20.23 -11.95 -8.87
CA ASP A 371 -20.72 -10.57 -8.71
C ASP A 371 -21.67 -10.28 -7.52
N THR A 372 -21.28 -10.65 -6.31
CA THR A 372 -21.97 -10.13 -5.11
C THR A 372 -21.41 -8.76 -4.74
N VAL A 373 -22.28 -7.75 -4.67
CA VAL A 373 -21.92 -6.40 -4.18
C VAL A 373 -21.51 -6.51 -2.71
N CYS A 374 -20.21 -6.44 -2.43
CA CYS A 374 -19.66 -6.47 -1.07
C CYS A 374 -19.86 -5.12 -0.38
N ASP A 375 -20.32 -5.16 0.88
CA ASP A 375 -20.56 -3.97 1.71
C ASP A 375 -19.49 -3.76 2.81
N CYS A 376 -18.30 -4.34 2.68
CA CYS A 376 -17.22 -4.14 3.66
C CYS A 376 -16.66 -2.71 3.62
N MET A 377 -15.89 -2.31 4.64
CA MET A 377 -15.29 -0.96 4.72
C MET A 377 -14.40 -0.65 3.51
N ILE A 378 -13.64 -1.65 3.06
CA ILE A 378 -12.70 -1.53 1.94
C ILE A 378 -13.45 -1.34 0.63
N CYS A 379 -14.49 -2.14 0.37
CA CYS A 379 -15.28 -2.04 -0.84
C CYS A 379 -16.01 -0.69 -0.92
N ASN A 380 -16.60 -0.21 0.19
CA ASN A 380 -17.22 1.11 0.21
C ASN A 380 -16.19 2.23 -0.04
N TYR A 381 -14.99 2.14 0.54
CA TYR A 381 -13.90 3.09 0.30
C TYR A 381 -13.45 3.09 -1.17
N ARG A 382 -13.18 1.93 -1.77
CA ARG A 382 -12.72 1.80 -3.17
C ARG A 382 -13.80 2.09 -4.20
N ASN A 383 -15.08 1.94 -3.82
CA ASN A 383 -16.22 2.35 -4.63
C ASN A 383 -16.57 3.84 -4.48
N PHE A 384 -15.79 4.60 -3.69
CA PHE A 384 -16.00 6.01 -3.36
C PHE A 384 -17.38 6.33 -2.74
N ASP A 385 -18.01 5.34 -2.10
CA ASP A 385 -19.26 5.51 -1.35
C ASP A 385 -18.95 5.95 0.10
N PHE A 386 -18.51 7.20 0.22
CA PHE A 386 -18.10 7.79 1.48
C PHE A 386 -19.28 8.04 2.44
N ASP A 387 -20.48 8.34 1.94
CA ASP A 387 -21.65 8.47 2.84
C ASP A 387 -21.93 7.15 3.54
N LYS A 388 -21.98 6.04 2.79
CA LYS A 388 -22.25 4.73 3.37
C LYS A 388 -21.12 4.30 4.31
N LEU A 389 -19.86 4.45 3.90
CA LEU A 389 -18.70 4.16 4.74
C LEU A 389 -18.75 4.91 6.06
N ILE A 390 -18.92 6.24 6.03
CA ILE A 390 -18.90 7.07 7.23
C ILE A 390 -20.11 6.79 8.12
N ARG A 391 -21.29 6.52 7.57
CA ARG A 391 -22.45 6.09 8.37
C ARG A 391 -22.19 4.80 9.12
N LYS A 392 -21.61 3.79 8.46
CA LYS A 392 -21.28 2.51 9.12
C LYS A 392 -20.28 2.71 10.25
N LEU A 393 -19.26 3.54 10.04
CA LEU A 393 -18.28 3.88 11.10
C LEU A 393 -18.93 4.61 12.27
N LYS A 394 -19.82 5.58 12.00
CA LYS A 394 -20.55 6.31 13.06
C LYS A 394 -21.54 5.44 13.82
N GLN A 395 -22.20 4.49 13.16
CA GLN A 395 -23.11 3.53 13.81
C GLN A 395 -22.39 2.55 14.71
N ALA A 396 -21.11 2.28 14.43
CA ALA A 396 -20.26 1.42 15.24
C ALA A 396 -19.63 2.13 16.45
N ASP A 397 -19.69 3.47 16.50
CA ASP A 397 -19.03 4.23 17.55
C ASP A 397 -19.61 3.89 18.93
N GLY A 398 -18.73 3.55 19.87
CA GLY A 398 -19.08 3.10 21.22
C GLY A 398 -19.70 1.70 21.33
N ASN A 399 -19.80 0.92 20.24
CA ASN A 399 -20.33 -0.44 20.28
C ASN A 399 -19.20 -1.49 20.22
N LEU A 400 -19.15 -2.34 21.24
CA LEU A 400 -18.13 -3.38 21.42
C LEU A 400 -18.12 -4.43 20.30
N ASP A 401 -19.26 -4.70 19.65
CA ASP A 401 -19.37 -5.68 18.56
C ASP A 401 -18.54 -5.28 17.32
N TYR A 402 -18.16 -4.01 17.22
CA TYR A 402 -17.39 -3.45 16.11
C TYR A 402 -15.92 -3.15 16.47
N LEU A 403 -15.42 -3.70 17.58
CA LEU A 403 -14.00 -3.70 17.92
C LEU A 403 -13.22 -4.71 17.06
N THR A 404 -13.15 -4.46 15.76
CA THR A 404 -12.48 -5.34 14.79
C THR A 404 -11.40 -4.61 13.99
N MET A 405 -10.47 -5.38 13.42
CA MET A 405 -9.42 -4.85 12.55
C MET A 405 -10.00 -4.10 11.33
N GLU A 406 -11.11 -4.58 10.77
CA GLU A 406 -11.78 -3.96 9.63
C GLU A 406 -12.29 -2.54 9.98
N TYR A 407 -12.92 -2.38 11.15
CA TYR A 407 -13.44 -1.09 11.59
C TYR A 407 -12.32 -0.13 12.02
N ALA A 408 -11.24 -0.64 12.62
CA ALA A 408 -10.03 0.14 12.86
C ALA A 408 -9.45 0.67 11.54
N PHE A 409 -9.38 -0.18 10.51
CA PHE A 409 -8.87 0.18 9.19
C PHE A 409 -9.79 1.16 8.45
N GLY A 410 -11.11 0.98 8.52
CA GLY A 410 -12.08 1.93 7.97
C GLY A 410 -11.92 3.34 8.57
N ASN A 411 -11.80 3.43 9.90
CA ASN A 411 -11.50 4.70 10.59
C ASN A 411 -10.15 5.29 10.18
N PHE A 412 -9.14 4.45 9.94
CA PHE A 412 -7.86 4.89 9.41
C PHE A 412 -7.98 5.46 8.00
N LEU A 413 -8.72 4.80 7.10
CA LEU A 413 -8.89 5.24 5.71
C LEU A 413 -9.51 6.63 5.63
N VAL A 414 -10.52 6.92 6.47
CA VAL A 414 -11.18 8.24 6.54
C VAL A 414 -10.61 9.17 7.60
N SER A 415 -9.50 8.80 8.24
CA SER A 415 -8.79 9.63 9.25
C SER A 415 -9.68 10.07 10.42
N SER A 416 -10.62 9.23 10.86
CA SER A 416 -11.57 9.53 11.94
C SER A 416 -10.87 10.07 13.19
N ASN A 417 -11.33 11.23 13.67
CA ASN A 417 -10.77 11.93 14.83
C ASN A 417 -9.23 12.02 14.78
N ASN A 418 -8.66 12.43 13.64
CA ASN A 418 -7.21 12.49 13.45
C ASN A 418 -6.51 11.15 13.78
N TYR A 419 -7.09 10.04 13.32
CA TYR A 419 -6.64 8.65 13.53
C TYR A 419 -6.77 8.10 14.96
N ARG A 420 -7.28 8.89 15.90
CA ARG A 420 -7.42 8.47 17.31
C ARG A 420 -8.44 7.36 17.49
N THR A 421 -9.54 7.40 16.73
CA THR A 421 -10.55 6.33 16.78
C THR A 421 -9.92 4.99 16.40
N SER A 422 -9.07 4.96 15.37
CA SER A 422 -8.31 3.77 15.01
C SER A 422 -7.38 3.32 16.14
N TYR A 423 -6.64 4.26 16.77
CA TYR A 423 -5.77 3.94 17.91
C TYR A 423 -6.54 3.31 19.07
N PHE A 424 -7.68 3.88 19.47
CA PHE A 424 -8.46 3.35 20.58
C PHE A 424 -9.03 1.96 20.28
N ILE A 425 -9.58 1.74 19.08
CA ILE A 425 -10.04 0.40 18.68
C ILE A 425 -8.89 -0.60 18.73
N LEU A 426 -7.71 -0.27 18.17
CA LEU A 426 -6.55 -1.16 18.19
C LEU A 426 -6.05 -1.44 19.63
N ASN A 427 -6.09 -0.44 20.51
CA ASN A 427 -5.68 -0.61 21.89
C ASN A 427 -6.64 -1.55 22.65
N GLU A 428 -7.94 -1.41 22.43
CA GLU A 428 -8.93 -2.33 23.01
C GLU A 428 -8.77 -3.75 22.47
N ILE A 429 -8.60 -3.92 21.15
CA ILE A 429 -8.30 -5.23 20.55
C ILE A 429 -7.06 -5.84 21.22
N LYS A 430 -5.98 -5.06 21.37
CA LYS A 430 -4.76 -5.55 22.03
C LYS A 430 -5.01 -5.98 23.48
N ASN A 431 -5.80 -5.24 24.24
CA ASN A 431 -6.09 -5.56 25.63
C ASN A 431 -6.92 -6.84 25.76
N LEU A 432 -7.90 -7.04 24.87
CA LEU A 432 -8.75 -8.23 24.85
C LEU A 432 -7.98 -9.47 24.41
N GLU A 433 -7.19 -9.35 23.33
CA GLU A 433 -6.55 -10.50 22.69
C GLU A 433 -5.22 -10.92 23.32
N LYS A 434 -4.56 -10.05 24.11
CA LYS A 434 -3.28 -10.37 24.78
C LYS A 434 -3.34 -11.63 25.65
N ILE A 435 -4.51 -11.97 26.17
CA ILE A 435 -4.73 -13.10 27.09
C ILE A 435 -5.13 -14.38 26.33
N SER A 436 -5.34 -14.29 25.02
CA SER A 436 -5.88 -15.38 24.19
C SER A 436 -4.83 -15.94 23.22
N PRO A 437 -4.32 -17.17 23.46
CA PRO A 437 -3.38 -17.85 22.56
C PRO A 437 -3.89 -17.99 21.12
N GLU A 438 -5.20 -18.15 20.94
CA GLU A 438 -5.85 -18.37 19.65
C GLU A 438 -5.99 -17.10 18.79
N LYS A 439 -5.60 -15.94 19.33
CA LYS A 439 -5.78 -14.62 18.70
C LYS A 439 -4.46 -13.88 18.50
N GLY A 440 -3.38 -14.65 18.43
CA GLY A 440 -2.02 -14.13 18.36
C GLY A 440 -1.73 -13.33 17.08
N VAL A 441 -2.31 -13.68 15.94
CA VAL A 441 -2.14 -12.90 14.69
C VAL A 441 -2.87 -11.57 14.81
N THR A 442 -4.11 -11.56 15.32
CA THR A 442 -4.85 -10.31 15.55
C THR A 442 -4.10 -9.40 16.52
N TYR A 443 -3.57 -9.95 17.62
CA TYR A 443 -2.75 -9.21 18.59
C TYR A 443 -1.51 -8.58 17.95
N PHE A 444 -0.80 -9.34 17.10
CA PHE A 444 0.35 -8.86 16.35
C PHE A 444 -0.04 -7.73 15.39
N LEU A 445 -1.05 -7.94 14.53
CA LEU A 445 -1.46 -6.95 13.53
C LEU A 445 -1.97 -5.67 14.19
N ALA A 446 -2.70 -5.77 15.31
CA ALA A 446 -3.15 -4.61 16.05
C ALA A 446 -1.99 -3.81 16.64
N SER A 447 -0.97 -4.50 17.15
CA SER A 447 0.27 -3.90 17.65
C SER A 447 1.07 -3.24 16.53
N LEU A 448 1.27 -3.93 15.41
CA LEU A 448 1.94 -3.40 14.22
C LEU A 448 1.24 -2.14 13.70
N ASN A 449 -0.08 -2.20 13.51
CA ASN A 449 -0.86 -1.06 13.03
C ASN A 449 -0.81 0.15 13.97
N THR A 450 -0.72 -0.10 15.27
CA THR A 450 -0.57 0.96 16.26
C THR A 450 0.75 1.72 16.06
N THR A 451 1.83 1.04 15.64
CA THR A 451 3.12 1.70 15.34
C THR A 451 3.03 2.65 14.14
N PHE A 452 2.26 2.29 13.09
CA PHE A 452 2.06 3.14 11.92
C PHE A 452 1.32 4.46 12.25
N LEU A 453 0.57 4.51 13.34
CA LEU A 453 -0.16 5.72 13.73
C LEU A 453 0.72 6.82 14.33
N TYR A 454 1.97 6.52 14.70
CA TYR A 454 2.83 7.44 15.44
C TYR A 454 2.97 8.83 14.80
N HIS A 455 3.29 8.88 13.51
CA HIS A 455 3.46 10.14 12.77
C HIS A 455 2.13 10.74 12.30
N LEU A 456 1.10 9.92 12.15
CA LEU A 456 -0.21 10.35 11.67
C LEU A 456 -0.98 11.11 12.75
N ILE A 457 -0.86 10.70 14.02
CA ILE A 457 -1.49 11.36 15.17
C ILE A 457 -0.76 12.66 15.56
N GLN A 458 0.50 12.83 15.15
CA GLN A 458 1.33 14.02 15.48
C GLN A 458 0.70 15.36 15.04
N MET A 459 -0.19 15.35 14.04
CA MET A 459 -0.83 16.56 13.51
C MET A 459 -2.00 17.05 14.39
N SER A 460 -2.33 16.35 15.47
CA SER A 460 -3.37 16.72 16.43
C SER A 460 -2.84 17.68 17.51
N SER A 461 -3.59 18.76 17.81
CA SER A 461 -3.28 19.69 18.91
C SER A 461 -3.95 19.33 20.25
N LEU A 462 -4.45 18.10 20.38
CA LEU A 462 -5.20 17.62 21.56
C LEU A 462 -4.26 17.16 22.69
N GLU A 463 -4.71 17.28 23.95
CA GLU A 463 -3.88 17.14 25.17
C GLU A 463 -3.23 15.76 25.35
N ASP A 464 -3.93 14.67 25.02
CA ASP A 464 -3.47 13.29 25.16
C ASP A 464 -2.62 12.79 23.97
N THR A 465 -2.33 13.65 22.98
CA THR A 465 -1.51 13.31 21.82
C THR A 465 -0.13 12.78 22.22
N GLU A 466 0.53 13.40 23.21
CA GLU A 466 1.85 12.95 23.67
C GLU A 466 1.79 11.65 24.47
N GLU A 467 0.72 11.42 25.23
CA GLU A 467 0.50 10.16 25.94
C GLU A 467 0.34 9.01 24.95
N ILE A 468 -0.54 9.16 23.96
CA ILE A 468 -0.75 8.19 22.88
C ILE A 468 0.60 7.89 22.19
N ARG A 469 1.38 8.91 21.86
CA ARG A 469 2.69 8.74 21.22
C ARG A 469 3.71 8.05 22.11
N SER A 470 3.65 8.24 23.43
CA SER A 470 4.50 7.53 24.39
C SER A 470 4.13 6.04 24.41
N ASN A 471 2.83 5.73 24.44
CA ASN A 471 2.32 4.36 24.42
C ASN A 471 2.69 3.63 23.12
N ILE A 472 2.58 4.31 21.97
CA ILE A 472 3.02 3.75 20.67
C ILE A 472 4.53 3.45 20.70
N ARG A 473 5.36 4.37 21.21
CA ARG A 473 6.82 4.18 21.31
C ARG A 473 7.25 3.03 22.22
N ALA A 474 6.41 2.66 23.18
CA ALA A 474 6.69 1.54 24.08
C ALA A 474 6.45 0.16 23.44
N ILE A 475 5.85 0.10 22.25
CA ILE A 475 5.61 -1.16 21.53
C ILE A 475 6.93 -1.64 20.92
N ASP A 476 7.38 -2.80 21.37
CA ASP A 476 8.54 -3.50 20.82
C ASP A 476 8.05 -4.76 20.10
N MET A 477 8.09 -4.71 18.76
CA MET A 477 7.60 -5.80 17.91
C MET A 477 8.47 -7.06 17.99
N ASP A 478 9.77 -6.93 18.24
CA ASP A 478 10.66 -8.09 18.41
C ASP A 478 10.36 -8.77 19.75
N LYS A 479 10.23 -7.99 20.82
CA LYS A 479 9.81 -8.52 22.12
C LYS A 479 8.47 -9.25 22.02
N LEU A 480 7.50 -8.66 21.32
CA LEU A 480 6.18 -9.26 21.12
C LEU A 480 6.29 -10.62 20.38
N LEU A 481 7.07 -10.71 19.30
CA LEU A 481 7.24 -11.96 18.56
C LEU A 481 7.95 -13.05 19.38
N TYR A 482 9.09 -12.72 20.01
CA TYR A 482 9.95 -13.73 20.64
C TYR A 482 9.58 -14.07 22.09
N ASN A 483 8.98 -13.13 22.82
CA ASN A 483 8.68 -13.34 24.24
C ASN A 483 7.19 -13.57 24.50
N GLU A 484 6.31 -13.03 23.66
CA GLU A 484 4.87 -13.11 23.88
C GLU A 484 4.22 -14.14 22.95
N LEU A 485 4.51 -14.16 21.65
CA LEU A 485 3.79 -15.00 20.68
C LEU A 485 4.42 -16.37 20.35
N GLU A 486 5.75 -16.53 20.45
CA GLU A 486 6.47 -17.76 20.07
C GLU A 486 5.89 -19.05 20.70
N PHE A 487 5.24 -18.95 21.86
CA PHE A 487 4.72 -20.09 22.62
C PHE A 487 3.28 -20.46 22.27
N TYR A 488 2.53 -19.55 21.65
CA TYR A 488 1.10 -19.69 21.40
C TYR A 488 0.77 -19.92 19.93
N ILE A 489 1.65 -19.44 19.05
CA ILE A 489 1.47 -19.50 17.61
C ILE A 489 2.38 -20.58 17.01
N GLU A 490 1.86 -21.32 16.04
CA GLU A 490 2.65 -22.28 15.28
C GLU A 490 3.80 -21.62 14.53
N LYS A 491 4.92 -22.34 14.41
CA LYS A 491 6.14 -21.87 13.75
C LYS A 491 5.90 -21.17 12.41
N ASP A 492 5.20 -21.80 11.48
CA ASP A 492 5.04 -21.24 10.13
C ASP A 492 4.22 -19.93 10.17
N VAL A 493 3.28 -19.81 11.10
CA VAL A 493 2.55 -18.56 11.32
C VAL A 493 3.49 -17.51 11.91
N LEU A 494 4.33 -17.87 12.89
CA LEU A 494 5.34 -16.98 13.47
C LEU A 494 6.35 -16.48 12.42
N ASP A 495 6.81 -17.35 11.53
CA ASP A 495 7.72 -16.99 10.44
C ASP A 495 7.06 -16.07 9.42
N TYR A 496 5.78 -16.28 9.14
CA TYR A 496 5.03 -15.35 8.29
C TYR A 496 4.81 -13.99 8.97
N LEU A 497 4.56 -13.93 10.29
CA LEU A 497 4.47 -12.68 11.04
C LEU A 497 5.78 -11.88 10.99
N LYS A 498 6.95 -12.55 11.07
CA LYS A 498 8.26 -11.90 10.88
C LYS A 498 8.36 -11.27 9.49
N LYS A 499 7.94 -11.98 8.45
CA LYS A 499 7.90 -11.44 7.07
C LYS A 499 7.00 -10.22 6.94
N VAL A 500 5.86 -10.21 7.63
CA VAL A 500 4.97 -9.03 7.68
C VAL A 500 5.63 -7.86 8.42
N LYS A 501 6.30 -8.11 9.56
CA LYS A 501 7.03 -7.08 10.31
C LYS A 501 8.15 -6.44 9.49
N ASP A 502 8.89 -7.28 8.77
CA ASP A 502 10.11 -6.91 8.08
C ASP A 502 9.84 -6.42 6.64
N ASP A 503 8.59 -6.13 6.27
CA ASP A 503 8.21 -5.60 4.95
C ASP A 503 8.65 -6.51 3.76
N ASP A 504 8.85 -7.82 3.98
CA ASP A 504 9.44 -8.77 2.99
C ASP A 504 8.69 -8.79 1.65
N LEU A 505 7.35 -8.70 1.69
CA LEU A 505 6.54 -8.69 0.47
C LEU A 505 6.67 -7.37 -0.29
N ILE A 506 6.63 -6.23 0.41
CA ILE A 506 6.66 -4.93 -0.27
C ILE A 506 8.05 -4.66 -0.87
N ASP A 507 9.12 -5.12 -0.21
CA ASP A 507 10.48 -5.12 -0.75
C ASP A 507 10.53 -5.89 -2.08
N LYS A 508 10.02 -7.12 -2.10
CA LYS A 508 9.98 -7.96 -3.32
C LYS A 508 9.15 -7.34 -4.43
N VAL A 509 8.02 -6.72 -4.10
CA VAL A 509 7.17 -6.06 -5.10
C VAL A 509 7.86 -4.83 -5.67
N GLU A 510 8.51 -4.01 -4.84
CA GLU A 510 9.28 -2.85 -5.32
C GLU A 510 10.39 -3.30 -6.28
N ASP A 511 11.20 -4.28 -5.89
CA ASP A 511 12.26 -4.83 -6.74
C ASP A 511 11.71 -5.39 -8.06
N SER A 512 10.57 -6.10 -8.00
CA SER A 512 9.94 -6.67 -9.19
C SER A 512 9.37 -5.59 -10.12
N VAL A 513 8.76 -4.54 -9.56
CA VAL A 513 8.22 -3.41 -10.33
C VAL A 513 9.35 -2.65 -11.04
N ASP A 514 10.47 -2.40 -10.35
CA ASP A 514 11.63 -1.72 -10.94
C ASP A 514 12.24 -2.56 -12.08
N GLN A 515 12.43 -3.88 -11.87
CA GLN A 515 12.92 -4.78 -12.92
C GLN A 515 11.98 -4.86 -14.12
N LEU A 516 10.66 -4.98 -13.89
CA LEU A 516 9.66 -5.05 -14.96
C LEU A 516 9.59 -3.74 -15.73
N LEU A 517 9.71 -2.58 -15.06
CA LEU A 517 9.77 -1.27 -15.71
C LEU A 517 11.00 -1.17 -16.64
N GLU A 518 12.18 -1.64 -16.20
CA GLU A 518 13.37 -1.69 -17.07
C GLU A 518 13.14 -2.58 -18.29
N GLN A 519 12.54 -3.76 -18.10
CA GLN A 519 12.21 -4.70 -19.18
C GLN A 519 11.20 -4.12 -20.17
N ILE A 520 10.15 -3.45 -19.68
CA ILE A 520 9.15 -2.79 -20.52
C ILE A 520 9.78 -1.64 -21.32
N ASN A 521 10.66 -0.84 -20.70
CA ASN A 521 11.38 0.22 -21.42
C ASN A 521 12.30 -0.34 -22.49
N ALA A 522 13.01 -1.44 -22.20
CA ALA A 522 13.85 -2.12 -23.18
C ALA A 522 13.04 -2.69 -24.34
N LEU A 523 11.90 -3.33 -24.05
CA LEU A 523 10.97 -3.84 -25.06
C LEU A 523 10.43 -2.70 -25.91
N LYS A 524 9.96 -1.60 -25.30
CA LYS A 524 9.48 -0.44 -26.04
C LYS A 524 10.53 0.08 -27.00
N LYS A 525 11.77 0.26 -26.54
CA LYS A 525 12.88 0.71 -27.37
C LYS A 525 13.13 -0.24 -28.54
N LEU A 526 13.15 -1.55 -28.29
CA LEU A 526 13.33 -2.57 -29.34
C LEU A 526 12.25 -2.46 -30.41
N ILE A 527 10.98 -2.32 -30.02
CA ILE A 527 9.86 -2.19 -30.96
C ILE A 527 9.93 -0.87 -31.72
N ASP A 528 10.23 0.25 -31.04
CA ASP A 528 10.40 1.57 -31.67
C ASP A 528 11.56 1.56 -32.69
N ASP A 529 12.59 0.74 -32.46
CA ASP A 529 13.73 0.51 -33.37
C ASP A 529 13.41 -0.49 -34.53
N GLY A 530 12.16 -0.96 -34.64
CA GLY A 530 11.70 -1.88 -35.68
C GLY A 530 11.97 -3.36 -35.40
N GLY A 531 12.38 -3.69 -34.17
CA GLY A 531 12.56 -5.06 -33.70
C GLY A 531 11.25 -5.74 -33.31
N SER A 532 11.37 -7.01 -32.92
CA SER A 532 10.28 -7.83 -32.39
C SER A 532 10.84 -8.77 -31.33
N GLN A 533 10.06 -9.05 -30.29
CA GLN A 533 10.40 -10.04 -29.28
C GLN A 533 9.21 -10.94 -28.98
N ILE A 534 9.47 -12.24 -28.88
CA ILE A 534 8.56 -13.18 -28.21
C ILE A 534 9.06 -13.25 -26.76
N GLY A 535 8.21 -12.87 -25.81
CA GLY A 535 8.58 -12.75 -24.41
C GLY A 535 7.38 -12.87 -23.48
N PRO A 536 7.62 -12.86 -22.17
CA PRO A 536 6.55 -12.89 -21.19
C PRO A 536 5.74 -11.59 -21.22
N ASP A 537 4.46 -11.67 -20.83
CA ASP A 537 3.62 -10.50 -20.67
C ASP A 537 4.05 -9.71 -19.43
N TYR A 538 4.93 -8.73 -19.63
CA TYR A 538 5.43 -7.88 -18.56
C TYR A 538 4.32 -7.06 -17.89
N ALA A 539 3.25 -6.69 -18.62
CA ALA A 539 2.14 -5.92 -18.05
C ALA A 539 1.30 -6.79 -17.11
N TYR A 540 1.01 -8.03 -17.50
CA TYR A 540 0.35 -9.01 -16.65
C TYR A 540 1.16 -9.27 -15.37
N ASN A 541 2.46 -9.56 -15.50
CA ASN A 541 3.34 -9.81 -14.35
C ASN A 541 3.37 -8.61 -13.38
N LEU A 542 3.34 -7.40 -13.91
CA LEU A 542 3.31 -6.18 -13.12
C LEU A 542 2.00 -6.03 -12.34
N LEU A 543 0.86 -6.33 -12.98
CA LEU A 543 -0.46 -6.31 -12.33
C LEU A 543 -0.55 -7.37 -11.22
N VAL A 544 -0.07 -8.59 -11.46
CA VAL A 544 -0.06 -9.67 -10.46
C VAL A 544 0.78 -9.29 -9.23
N ASN A 545 1.96 -8.71 -9.43
CA ASN A 545 2.81 -8.26 -8.31
C ASN A 545 2.14 -7.12 -7.52
N TYR A 546 1.52 -6.16 -8.21
CA TYR A 546 0.77 -5.11 -7.54
C TYR A 546 -0.45 -5.66 -6.78
N GLU A 547 -1.15 -6.65 -7.34
CA GLU A 547 -2.29 -7.28 -6.68
C GLU A 547 -1.88 -8.03 -5.39
N LYS A 548 -0.73 -8.72 -5.39
CA LYS A 548 -0.16 -9.30 -4.15
C LYS A 548 0.05 -8.22 -3.09
N CYS A 549 0.63 -7.08 -3.47
CA CYS A 549 0.83 -5.94 -2.57
C CYS A 549 -0.51 -5.39 -2.05
N PHE A 550 -1.49 -5.20 -2.93
CA PHE A 550 -2.84 -4.76 -2.57
C PHE A 550 -3.49 -5.70 -1.56
N ARG A 551 -3.53 -7.02 -1.85
CA ARG A 551 -4.17 -8.02 -0.98
C ARG A 551 -3.47 -8.14 0.37
N HIS A 552 -2.15 -8.03 0.41
CA HIS A 552 -1.41 -8.02 1.66
C HIS A 552 -1.81 -6.87 2.57
N HIS A 553 -1.93 -5.64 2.04
CA HIS A 553 -2.24 -4.48 2.86
C HIS A 553 -3.74 -4.33 3.15
N TYR A 554 -4.59 -4.41 2.13
CA TYR A 554 -6.03 -4.30 2.29
C TYR A 554 -6.64 -5.55 2.94
N GLY A 555 -6.27 -6.75 2.47
CA GLY A 555 -6.81 -8.01 2.98
C GLY A 555 -6.48 -8.24 4.45
N ASN A 556 -5.27 -7.88 4.89
CA ASN A 556 -4.87 -7.98 6.31
C ASN A 556 -5.12 -6.70 7.12
N SER A 557 -5.79 -5.69 6.55
CA SER A 557 -6.07 -4.42 7.22
C SER A 557 -4.81 -3.73 7.80
N ILE A 558 -3.69 -3.75 7.06
CA ILE A 558 -2.41 -3.16 7.46
C ILE A 558 -2.41 -1.65 7.13
N PHE A 559 -2.04 -0.81 8.09
CA PHE A 559 -2.15 0.65 8.02
C PHE A 559 -1.05 1.32 7.18
N TYR A 560 -0.65 0.71 6.07
CA TYR A 560 0.50 1.13 5.28
C TYR A 560 0.16 2.00 4.06
N VAL A 561 -1.06 1.88 3.52
CA VAL A 561 -1.46 2.44 2.21
C VAL A 561 -1.42 3.96 2.10
N LYS A 562 -1.23 4.68 3.22
CA LYS A 562 -1.05 6.14 3.25
C LYS A 562 0.40 6.60 3.11
N PHE A 563 1.38 5.72 3.27
CA PHE A 563 2.81 6.07 3.23
C PHE A 563 3.35 6.20 1.81
N ASN A 564 4.42 7.00 1.67
CA ASN A 564 5.01 7.35 0.37
C ASN A 564 5.51 6.14 -0.42
N ARG A 565 6.00 5.09 0.26
CA ARG A 565 6.52 3.90 -0.40
C ARG A 565 5.43 3.18 -1.22
N TYR A 566 4.26 2.95 -0.61
CA TYR A 566 3.10 2.38 -1.31
C TYR A 566 2.68 3.24 -2.51
N LYS A 567 2.56 4.56 -2.31
CA LYS A 567 2.21 5.52 -3.38
C LYS A 567 3.21 5.53 -4.52
N LYS A 568 4.52 5.40 -4.23
CA LYS A 568 5.58 5.32 -5.24
C LYS A 568 5.45 4.06 -6.07
N ILE A 569 5.22 2.90 -5.43
CA ILE A 569 4.98 1.64 -6.12
C ILE A 569 3.78 1.77 -7.06
N THR A 570 2.64 2.29 -6.60
CA THR A 570 1.46 2.50 -7.46
C THR A 570 1.78 3.41 -8.66
N ALA A 571 2.53 4.50 -8.45
CA ALA A 571 2.90 5.42 -9.52
C ALA A 571 3.85 4.78 -10.56
N LEU A 572 4.85 4.01 -10.11
CA LEU A 572 5.76 3.28 -10.99
C LEU A 572 5.04 2.18 -11.77
N THR A 573 4.14 1.45 -11.12
CA THR A 573 3.27 0.47 -11.75
C THR A 573 2.44 1.11 -12.87
N LEU A 574 1.74 2.24 -12.60
CA LEU A 574 0.98 2.92 -13.66
C LEU A 574 1.89 3.42 -14.79
N GLN A 575 3.06 3.99 -14.46
CA GLN A 575 4.01 4.47 -15.46
C GLN A 575 4.50 3.35 -16.38
N ALA A 576 4.81 2.19 -15.81
CA ALA A 576 5.20 1.01 -16.56
C ALA A 576 4.05 0.49 -17.44
N LEU A 577 2.82 0.45 -16.93
CA LEU A 577 1.65 0.05 -17.72
C LEU A 577 1.35 1.02 -18.87
N VAL A 578 1.47 2.33 -18.65
CA VAL A 578 1.35 3.33 -19.73
C VAL A 578 2.46 3.13 -20.77
N THR A 579 3.69 2.84 -20.35
CA THR A 579 4.78 2.56 -21.29
C THR A 579 4.49 1.28 -22.09
N SER A 580 4.00 0.24 -21.43
CA SER A 580 3.55 -0.99 -22.08
C SER A 580 2.44 -0.70 -23.08
N TYR A 581 1.37 0.00 -22.70
CA TYR A 581 0.28 0.40 -23.59
C TYR A 581 0.75 1.14 -24.86
N ASN A 582 1.81 1.95 -24.75
CA ASN A 582 2.43 2.63 -25.89
C ASN A 582 3.44 1.77 -26.68
N THR A 583 3.44 0.45 -26.49
CA THR A 583 4.31 -0.51 -27.19
C THR A 583 3.47 -1.31 -28.17
N SER A 584 3.39 -0.81 -29.41
CA SER A 584 2.48 -1.31 -30.45
C SER A 584 2.60 -2.82 -30.69
N GLY A 585 1.49 -3.55 -30.57
CA GLY A 585 1.39 -4.98 -30.88
C GLY A 585 1.93 -5.95 -29.81
N TYR A 586 2.63 -5.45 -28.78
CA TYR A 586 3.25 -6.29 -27.73
C TYR A 586 2.87 -5.88 -26.31
N GLY A 587 2.36 -4.66 -26.13
CA GLY A 587 2.03 -4.12 -24.82
C GLY A 587 0.58 -4.32 -24.39
N LEU A 588 0.26 -3.73 -23.24
CA LEU A 588 -1.08 -3.71 -22.66
C LEU A 588 -2.11 -3.19 -23.68
N GLN A 589 -3.24 -3.90 -23.83
CA GLN A 589 -4.29 -3.49 -24.77
C GLN A 589 -5.33 -2.56 -24.14
N TYR A 590 -5.72 -2.83 -22.90
CA TYR A 590 -6.73 -2.07 -22.16
C TYR A 590 -6.33 -1.98 -20.69
N PHE A 591 -6.75 -0.90 -20.02
CA PHE A 591 -6.60 -0.76 -18.58
C PHE A 591 -7.85 -1.29 -17.87
N ASN A 592 -7.66 -2.06 -16.79
CA ASN A 592 -8.77 -2.50 -15.96
C ASN A 592 -9.13 -1.47 -14.89
N ASP A 593 -10.35 -1.56 -14.34
CA ASP A 593 -10.82 -0.65 -13.30
C ASP A 593 -9.97 -0.72 -12.03
N PHE A 594 -9.40 -1.89 -11.73
CA PHE A 594 -8.59 -2.12 -10.55
C PHE A 594 -7.41 -1.16 -10.50
N ILE A 595 -6.53 -1.15 -11.50
CA ILE A 595 -5.33 -0.30 -11.47
C ILE A 595 -5.67 1.19 -11.60
N LEU A 596 -6.72 1.52 -12.34
CA LEU A 596 -7.18 2.92 -12.46
C LEU A 596 -7.75 3.42 -11.12
N THR A 597 -8.48 2.60 -10.38
CA THR A 597 -8.98 2.92 -9.03
C THR A 597 -7.82 3.15 -8.06
N GLU A 598 -6.82 2.27 -8.08
CA GLU A 598 -5.63 2.39 -7.23
C GLU A 598 -4.82 3.65 -7.57
N SER A 599 -4.72 3.97 -8.85
CA SER A 599 -4.09 5.20 -9.34
C SER A 599 -4.83 6.45 -8.86
N ILE A 600 -6.17 6.43 -8.90
CA ILE A 600 -7.01 7.53 -8.41
C ILE A 600 -6.85 7.72 -6.89
N LEU A 601 -6.76 6.63 -6.13
CA LEU A 601 -6.62 6.66 -4.68
C LEU A 601 -5.23 7.10 -4.21
N HIS A 602 -4.16 6.60 -4.82
CA HIS A 602 -2.83 6.65 -4.19
C HIS A 602 -1.83 7.58 -4.89
N ILE A 603 -2.03 7.93 -6.17
CA ILE A 603 -1.10 8.79 -6.90
C ILE A 603 -1.46 10.27 -6.68
N HIS A 604 -0.46 11.09 -6.33
CA HIS A 604 -0.66 12.54 -6.23
C HIS A 604 -1.07 13.14 -7.59
N SER A 605 -2.04 14.06 -7.60
CA SER A 605 -2.67 14.54 -8.84
C SER A 605 -1.69 15.07 -9.89
N THR A 606 -0.68 15.84 -9.49
CA THR A 606 0.33 16.34 -10.46
C THR A 606 1.15 15.21 -11.09
N LYS A 607 1.44 14.14 -10.34
CA LYS A 607 2.19 12.99 -10.85
C LYS A 607 1.33 12.14 -11.78
N LEU A 608 0.04 11.95 -11.44
CA LEU A 608 -0.90 11.27 -12.33
C LEU A 608 -1.05 12.01 -13.67
N GLN A 609 -1.20 13.34 -13.61
CA GLN A 609 -1.24 14.20 -14.79
C GLN A 609 0.04 14.10 -15.63
N GLU A 610 1.21 14.06 -14.98
CA GLU A 610 2.50 13.86 -15.65
C GLU A 610 2.56 12.51 -16.38
N ILE A 611 2.21 11.41 -15.69
CA ILE A 611 2.20 10.06 -16.26
C ILE A 611 1.27 9.97 -17.48
N LEU A 612 0.09 10.59 -17.40
CA LEU A 612 -0.92 10.56 -18.46
C LEU A 612 -0.82 11.73 -19.46
N SER A 613 0.22 12.58 -19.36
CA SER A 613 0.32 13.83 -20.15
C SER A 613 0.38 13.59 -21.66
N LYS A 614 1.02 12.51 -22.09
CA LYS A 614 1.19 12.12 -23.51
C LYS A 614 0.03 11.27 -24.05
N GLN A 615 -0.93 10.90 -23.20
CA GLN A 615 -2.05 10.03 -23.58
C GLN A 615 -3.28 10.91 -23.87
N GLU A 616 -3.72 10.91 -25.12
CA GLU A 616 -4.98 11.55 -25.50
C GLU A 616 -6.18 10.68 -25.14
N VAL A 617 -6.09 9.38 -25.43
CA VAL A 617 -7.10 8.35 -25.16
C VAL A 617 -6.46 7.15 -24.48
N ILE A 618 -7.18 6.53 -23.54
CA ILE A 618 -6.84 5.29 -22.86
C ILE A 618 -8.00 4.31 -23.05
N GLU A 619 -7.72 3.14 -23.61
CA GLU A 619 -8.72 2.09 -23.80
C GLU A 619 -9.01 1.34 -22.49
N VAL A 620 -10.30 1.08 -22.24
CA VAL A 620 -10.82 0.28 -21.13
C VAL A 620 -11.96 -0.60 -21.65
N ASP A 621 -12.18 -1.75 -21.03
CA ASP A 621 -13.36 -2.56 -21.32
C ASP A 621 -14.66 -1.93 -20.73
N GLN A 622 -15.82 -2.38 -21.21
CA GLN A 622 -17.12 -1.81 -20.84
C GLN A 622 -17.42 -1.97 -19.34
N GLU A 623 -17.06 -3.12 -18.75
CA GLU A 623 -17.28 -3.38 -17.32
C GLU A 623 -16.44 -2.41 -16.47
N SER A 624 -15.19 -2.20 -16.87
CA SER A 624 -14.28 -1.26 -16.23
C SER A 624 -14.78 0.18 -16.33
N LEU A 625 -15.31 0.58 -17.49
CA LEU A 625 -15.93 1.90 -17.68
C LEU A 625 -17.14 2.09 -16.76
N ASP A 626 -18.06 1.13 -16.74
CA ASP A 626 -19.27 1.19 -15.90
C ASP A 626 -18.91 1.31 -14.41
N LYS A 627 -17.90 0.56 -13.95
CA LYS A 627 -17.38 0.64 -12.58
C LYS A 627 -16.77 2.01 -12.26
N LEU A 628 -16.08 2.67 -13.20
CA LEU A 628 -15.52 4.01 -13.00
C LEU A 628 -16.60 5.09 -12.97
N LEU A 629 -17.62 4.98 -13.82
CA LEU A 629 -18.77 5.88 -13.81
C LEU A 629 -19.60 5.72 -12.52
N LEU A 630 -19.80 4.50 -12.05
CA LEU A 630 -20.43 4.23 -10.75
C LEU A 630 -19.64 4.85 -9.59
N LYS A 631 -18.30 4.71 -9.60
CA LYS A 631 -17.40 5.35 -8.62
C LYS A 631 -17.53 6.87 -8.63
N LEU A 632 -17.63 7.51 -9.80
CA LEU A 632 -17.91 8.94 -9.91
C LEU A 632 -19.28 9.29 -9.30
N ASN A 633 -20.32 8.51 -9.60
CA ASN A 633 -21.64 8.74 -9.03
C ASN A 633 -21.61 8.67 -7.50
N ASN A 634 -20.95 7.65 -6.93
CA ASN A 634 -20.85 7.45 -5.49
C ASN A 634 -20.08 8.58 -4.81
N LEU A 635 -18.98 9.03 -5.41
CA LEU A 635 -18.19 10.16 -4.92
C LEU A 635 -19.03 11.45 -4.81
N LEU A 636 -19.76 11.78 -5.90
CA LEU A 636 -20.56 13.00 -5.99
C LEU A 636 -21.81 12.91 -5.10
N SER A 637 -22.49 11.75 -5.13
CA SER A 637 -23.71 11.53 -4.36
C SER A 637 -23.44 11.47 -2.85
N SER A 638 -22.26 11.03 -2.43
CA SER A 638 -21.86 11.02 -1.01
C SER A 638 -21.96 12.41 -0.36
N SER A 639 -21.75 13.48 -1.13
CA SER A 639 -21.74 14.86 -0.63
C SER A 639 -23.12 15.52 -0.63
N ILE A 640 -24.15 14.89 -1.18
CA ILE A 640 -25.49 15.48 -1.36
C ILE A 640 -26.60 14.61 -0.77
N LYS A 641 -27.72 15.25 -0.41
CA LYS A 641 -28.98 14.61 -0.07
C LYS A 641 -30.12 15.25 -0.87
N LYS A 642 -31.16 14.48 -1.16
CA LYS A 642 -32.40 15.03 -1.73
C LYS A 642 -33.08 15.93 -0.71
N GLY A 643 -33.23 17.20 -1.03
CA GLY A 643 -34.00 18.18 -0.28
C GLY A 643 -35.47 18.23 -0.72
N PHE A 644 -36.18 19.26 -0.24
CA PHE A 644 -37.55 19.54 -0.69
C PHE A 644 -37.55 20.01 -2.16
N PHE A 645 -38.67 19.78 -2.86
CA PHE A 645 -38.88 20.22 -4.26
C PHE A 645 -37.80 19.78 -5.26
N ASN A 646 -37.18 18.61 -5.05
CA ASN A 646 -36.18 18.03 -5.96
C ASN A 646 -34.82 18.78 -5.97
N ASP A 647 -34.59 19.68 -5.00
CA ASP A 647 -33.29 20.32 -4.77
C ASP A 647 -32.30 19.39 -4.05
N PHE A 648 -31.02 19.77 -4.06
CA PHE A 648 -29.96 19.09 -3.33
C PHE A 648 -29.50 19.91 -2.13
N VAL A 649 -29.35 19.25 -0.98
CA VAL A 649 -28.76 19.82 0.23
C VAL A 649 -27.46 19.10 0.57
N LYS A 650 -26.59 19.75 1.33
CA LYS A 650 -25.30 19.18 1.74
C LYS A 650 -25.51 17.96 2.63
N ASN A 651 -24.70 16.93 2.43
CA ASN A 651 -24.68 15.79 3.35
C ASN A 651 -23.82 16.10 4.58
N GLU A 652 -24.47 16.53 5.66
CA GLU A 652 -23.81 16.89 6.92
C GLU A 652 -22.87 15.82 7.48
N ILE A 653 -23.16 14.53 7.28
CA ILE A 653 -22.32 13.45 7.80
C ILE A 653 -20.94 13.44 7.15
N VAL A 654 -20.90 13.59 5.83
CA VAL A 654 -19.67 13.65 5.04
C VAL A 654 -19.00 15.02 5.21
N ALA A 655 -19.79 16.10 5.27
CA ALA A 655 -19.29 17.46 5.50
C ALA A 655 -18.47 17.56 6.80
N ILE A 656 -18.98 17.02 7.91
CA ILE A 656 -18.26 16.98 9.19
C ILE A 656 -16.96 16.16 9.07
N GLN A 657 -16.98 15.05 8.32
CA GLN A 657 -15.77 14.24 8.13
C GLN A 657 -14.70 14.99 7.31
N LEU A 658 -15.11 15.81 6.34
CA LEU A 658 -14.23 16.65 5.53
C LEU A 658 -13.61 17.82 6.32
N GLU A 659 -14.02 18.08 7.56
CA GLU A 659 -13.26 18.98 8.45
C GLU A 659 -11.91 18.36 8.85
N ASN A 660 -11.75 17.03 8.74
CA ASN A 660 -10.47 16.38 8.90
C ASN A 660 -9.55 16.64 7.70
N TRP A 661 -8.48 17.41 7.92
CA TRP A 661 -7.55 17.81 6.85
C TRP A 661 -7.03 16.63 6.02
N ASN A 662 -6.62 15.52 6.63
CA ASN A 662 -6.07 14.38 5.89
C ASN A 662 -7.13 13.70 5.01
N PHE A 663 -8.37 13.60 5.48
CA PHE A 663 -9.46 13.05 4.68
C PHE A 663 -9.91 14.00 3.58
N ASP A 664 -10.00 15.30 3.86
CA ASP A 664 -10.27 16.34 2.86
C ASP A 664 -9.26 16.30 1.71
N GLN A 665 -7.96 16.27 2.01
CA GLN A 665 -6.93 16.16 0.98
C GLN A 665 -7.06 14.87 0.15
N GLN A 666 -7.40 13.75 0.78
CA GLN A 666 -7.66 12.49 0.08
C GLN A 666 -8.89 12.59 -0.82
N TYR A 667 -10.01 13.13 -0.33
CA TYR A 667 -11.24 13.33 -1.10
C TYR A 667 -11.00 14.24 -2.31
N ASN A 668 -10.29 15.35 -2.10
CA ASN A 668 -9.95 16.32 -3.15
C ASN A 668 -9.01 15.71 -4.20
N THR A 669 -8.08 14.85 -3.79
CA THR A 669 -7.21 14.08 -4.70
C THR A 669 -8.03 13.12 -5.56
N ILE A 670 -8.96 12.36 -4.95
CA ILE A 670 -9.84 11.42 -5.67
C ILE A 670 -10.69 12.17 -6.70
N PHE A 671 -11.32 13.30 -6.32
CA PHE A 671 -12.09 14.13 -7.24
C PHE A 671 -11.25 14.63 -8.42
N THR A 672 -10.03 15.10 -8.16
CA THR A 672 -9.14 15.61 -9.21
C THR A 672 -8.70 14.48 -10.14
N ASN A 673 -8.32 13.34 -9.57
CA ASN A 673 -7.77 12.20 -10.30
C ASN A 673 -8.83 11.49 -11.14
N ILE A 674 -10.06 11.35 -10.65
CA ILE A 674 -11.12 10.69 -11.43
C ILE A 674 -11.44 11.47 -12.71
N PHE A 675 -11.54 12.79 -12.66
CA PHE A 675 -11.72 13.61 -13.87
C PHE A 675 -10.47 13.60 -14.78
N THR A 676 -9.26 13.49 -14.20
CA THR A 676 -8.03 13.30 -14.98
C THR A 676 -8.11 12.03 -15.82
N VAL A 677 -8.57 10.91 -15.25
CA VAL A 677 -8.73 9.62 -15.94
C VAL A 677 -9.89 9.68 -16.95
N LEU A 678 -11.09 10.07 -16.51
CA LEU A 678 -12.29 10.10 -17.35
C LEU A 678 -12.14 11.01 -18.59
N SER A 679 -11.31 12.06 -18.51
CA SER A 679 -11.04 12.95 -19.65
C SER A 679 -10.33 12.28 -20.84
N ARG A 680 -9.86 11.05 -20.66
CA ARG A 680 -9.12 10.25 -21.64
C ARG A 680 -9.82 8.95 -22.00
N LEU A 681 -10.96 8.64 -21.39
CA LEU A 681 -11.72 7.46 -21.79
C LEU A 681 -12.63 7.81 -22.95
N ASP A 682 -12.96 6.84 -23.80
CA ASP A 682 -14.12 6.97 -24.67
C ASP A 682 -15.39 6.73 -23.86
N ILE A 683 -16.34 7.65 -23.94
CA ILE A 683 -17.55 7.62 -23.10
C ILE A 683 -18.71 8.04 -23.98
N GLU A 684 -19.79 7.28 -24.04
CA GLU A 684 -20.97 7.67 -24.79
C GLU A 684 -21.86 8.62 -23.97
N LYS A 685 -22.64 9.45 -24.66
CA LYS A 685 -23.53 10.42 -24.01
C LYS A 685 -24.54 9.73 -23.10
N GLU A 686 -25.07 8.59 -23.55
CA GLU A 686 -26.03 7.76 -22.85
C GLU A 686 -25.47 7.19 -21.54
N GLN A 687 -24.17 6.85 -21.54
CA GLN A 687 -23.46 6.34 -20.36
C GLN A 687 -23.22 7.44 -19.31
N PHE A 688 -22.91 8.66 -19.75
CA PHE A 688 -22.61 9.78 -18.84
C PHE A 688 -23.85 10.53 -18.34
N SER A 689 -24.92 10.58 -19.14
CA SER A 689 -26.16 11.33 -18.85
C SER A 689 -26.74 11.11 -17.44
N PRO A 690 -26.78 9.88 -16.87
CA PRO A 690 -27.28 9.64 -15.51
C PRO A 690 -26.53 10.40 -14.41
N LEU A 691 -25.25 10.74 -14.64
CA LEU A 691 -24.37 11.40 -13.66
C LEU A 691 -24.58 12.92 -13.61
N ILE A 692 -25.08 13.52 -14.69
CA ILE A 692 -25.13 14.98 -14.86
C ILE A 692 -25.95 15.63 -13.75
N LYS A 693 -27.11 15.05 -13.39
CA LYS A 693 -27.95 15.58 -12.31
C LYS A 693 -27.20 15.54 -10.97
N THR A 694 -26.47 14.46 -10.68
CA THR A 694 -25.66 14.31 -9.47
C THR A 694 -24.51 15.32 -9.44
N LEU A 695 -23.82 15.52 -10.56
CA LEU A 695 -22.74 16.51 -10.70
C LEU A 695 -23.22 17.94 -10.47
N ILE A 696 -24.35 18.33 -11.08
CA ILE A 696 -24.96 19.65 -10.87
C ILE A 696 -25.36 19.82 -9.40
N GLY A 697 -25.97 18.80 -8.79
CA GLY A 697 -26.31 18.79 -7.37
C GLY A 697 -25.09 18.97 -6.47
N PHE A 698 -24.02 18.24 -6.74
CA PHE A 698 -22.74 18.34 -6.04
C PHE A 698 -22.14 19.75 -6.13
N LEU A 699 -21.99 20.29 -7.35
CA LEU A 699 -21.43 21.64 -7.56
C LEU A 699 -22.26 22.74 -6.88
N ASN A 700 -23.58 22.52 -6.71
CA ASN A 700 -24.43 23.48 -6.05
C ASN A 700 -24.20 23.56 -4.52
N VAL A 701 -23.65 22.51 -3.89
CA VAL A 701 -23.49 22.44 -2.43
C VAL A 701 -22.07 22.20 -1.91
N GLU A 702 -21.11 21.79 -2.75
CA GLU A 702 -19.74 21.50 -2.28
C GLU A 702 -19.02 22.77 -1.79
N ASP A 703 -18.22 22.71 -0.73
CA ASP A 703 -17.41 23.84 -0.28
C ASP A 703 -15.91 23.51 -0.14
N ASN A 704 -15.54 22.24 -0.18
CA ASN A 704 -14.22 21.71 0.15
C ASN A 704 -13.19 21.82 -0.98
N LEU A 705 -13.61 21.87 -2.24
CA LEU A 705 -12.69 21.92 -3.38
C LEU A 705 -12.00 23.29 -3.50
N ALA A 706 -10.72 23.29 -3.90
CA ALA A 706 -10.02 24.50 -4.33
C ALA A 706 -10.11 24.69 -5.87
N HIS A 707 -9.71 25.87 -6.35
CA HIS A 707 -9.71 26.19 -7.79
C HIS A 707 -8.93 25.17 -8.63
N TYR A 708 -7.81 24.65 -8.10
CA TYR A 708 -6.97 23.68 -8.81
C TYR A 708 -7.60 22.29 -8.87
N ASN A 709 -8.51 21.93 -7.95
CA ASN A 709 -9.26 20.68 -8.03
C ASN A 709 -10.33 20.74 -9.14
N LEU A 710 -11.01 21.89 -9.27
CA LEU A 710 -12.01 22.11 -10.31
C LEU A 710 -11.41 22.18 -11.73
N LYS A 711 -10.12 22.47 -11.84
CA LYS A 711 -9.41 22.54 -13.13
C LYS A 711 -9.50 21.26 -13.96
N GLU A 712 -9.53 20.08 -13.32
CA GLU A 712 -9.65 18.81 -14.06
C GLU A 712 -11.08 18.57 -14.55
N LEU A 713 -12.10 19.01 -13.79
CA LEU A 713 -13.48 19.05 -14.30
C LEU A 713 -13.60 20.02 -15.48
N GLU A 714 -12.99 21.21 -15.39
CA GLU A 714 -12.96 22.16 -16.51
C GLU A 714 -12.32 21.56 -17.76
N SER A 715 -11.20 20.86 -17.59
CA SER A 715 -10.48 20.19 -18.68
C SER A 715 -11.29 19.05 -19.28
N PHE A 716 -11.97 18.27 -18.44
CA PHE A 716 -12.94 17.26 -18.85
C PHE A 716 -14.05 17.89 -19.70
N MET A 717 -14.70 18.96 -19.24
CA MET A 717 -15.77 19.63 -19.98
C MET A 717 -15.29 20.23 -21.32
N ILE A 718 -14.08 20.78 -21.39
CA ILE A 718 -13.52 21.30 -22.66
C ILE A 718 -13.33 20.18 -23.68
N ARG A 719 -12.85 19.01 -23.24
CA ARG A 719 -12.62 17.85 -24.11
C ARG A 719 -13.93 17.15 -24.48
N ARG A 720 -14.76 16.88 -23.47
CA ARG A 720 -15.95 16.02 -23.51
C ARG A 720 -17.27 16.78 -23.39
N GLY A 721 -17.31 18.01 -23.90
CA GLY A 721 -18.51 18.86 -23.87
C GLY A 721 -19.68 18.32 -24.68
N ASP A 722 -19.40 17.39 -25.60
CA ASP A 722 -20.35 16.57 -26.34
C ASP A 722 -21.28 15.74 -25.43
N LEU A 723 -20.80 15.33 -24.25
CA LEU A 723 -21.55 14.53 -23.28
C LEU A 723 -22.68 15.30 -22.58
N PHE A 724 -22.70 16.63 -22.69
CA PHE A 724 -23.65 17.50 -22.00
C PHE A 724 -24.70 18.07 -22.95
N GLU A 725 -25.93 18.23 -22.47
CA GLU A 725 -26.92 19.08 -23.14
C GLU A 725 -26.67 20.56 -22.82
N GLU A 726 -27.24 21.44 -23.64
CA GLU A 726 -27.13 22.90 -23.44
C GLU A 726 -27.62 23.34 -22.05
N LYS A 727 -28.76 22.79 -21.60
CA LYS A 727 -29.32 23.05 -20.26
C LYS A 727 -28.40 22.62 -19.12
N ASP A 728 -27.56 21.61 -19.34
CA ASP A 728 -26.67 21.06 -18.33
C ASP A 728 -25.47 21.99 -18.15
N LEU A 729 -24.84 22.38 -19.26
CA LEU A 729 -23.77 23.37 -19.28
C LEU A 729 -24.24 24.74 -18.77
N GLU A 730 -25.46 25.15 -19.12
CA GLU A 730 -26.07 26.38 -18.59
C GLU A 730 -26.24 26.29 -17.07
N SER A 731 -26.70 25.15 -16.55
CA SER A 731 -26.85 24.94 -15.11
C SER A 731 -25.51 25.03 -14.38
N ILE A 732 -24.44 24.44 -14.93
CA ILE A 732 -23.07 24.53 -14.39
C ILE A 732 -22.58 25.97 -14.39
N LEU A 733 -22.75 26.70 -15.50
CA LEU A 733 -22.38 28.12 -15.60
C LEU A 733 -23.15 28.97 -14.59
N ASN A 734 -24.46 28.73 -14.46
CA ASN A 734 -25.32 29.42 -13.51
C ASN A 734 -24.85 29.19 -12.07
N ILE A 735 -24.52 27.94 -11.71
CA ILE A 735 -23.96 27.62 -10.40
C ILE A 735 -22.64 28.37 -10.20
N ALA A 736 -21.71 28.32 -11.16
CA ALA A 736 -20.42 28.96 -11.04
C ALA A 736 -20.56 30.47 -10.80
N ILE A 737 -21.43 31.17 -11.56
CA ILE A 737 -21.71 32.60 -11.37
C ILE A 737 -22.38 32.89 -10.02
N ARG A 738 -23.34 32.06 -9.58
CA ARG A 738 -24.00 32.24 -8.28
C ARG A 738 -23.01 32.07 -7.12
N ARG A 739 -22.11 31.09 -7.21
CA ARG A 739 -21.21 30.72 -6.11
C ARG A 739 -19.89 31.51 -6.11
N ASP A 740 -19.58 32.17 -7.22
CA ASP A 740 -18.49 33.12 -7.31
C ASP A 740 -18.64 34.27 -6.31
N LYS A 741 -17.51 34.68 -5.72
CA LYS A 741 -17.42 35.76 -4.74
C LYS A 741 -16.30 36.70 -5.13
N MET A 742 -16.45 37.98 -4.82
CA MET A 742 -15.37 38.95 -4.99
C MET A 742 -14.09 38.49 -4.28
N HIS A 743 -12.94 38.64 -4.94
CA HIS A 743 -11.62 38.21 -4.46
C HIS A 743 -11.44 36.69 -4.24
N ASN A 744 -12.40 35.86 -4.67
CA ASN A 744 -12.26 34.40 -4.65
C ASN A 744 -12.23 33.85 -6.09
N HIS A 745 -11.15 33.16 -6.45
CA HIS A 745 -10.93 32.64 -7.80
C HIS A 745 -11.38 31.16 -7.95
N LYS A 746 -12.04 30.56 -6.94
CA LYS A 746 -12.48 29.16 -6.94
C LYS A 746 -13.27 28.77 -8.20
N TYR A 747 -14.29 29.53 -8.55
CA TYR A 747 -15.18 29.24 -9.69
C TYR A 747 -14.82 30.03 -10.96
N GLU A 748 -13.75 30.81 -10.94
CA GLU A 748 -13.35 31.68 -12.05
C GLU A 748 -13.06 30.87 -13.32
N GLY A 749 -12.39 29.73 -13.18
CA GLY A 749 -12.07 28.85 -14.30
C GLY A 749 -13.33 28.30 -14.97
N LEU A 750 -14.31 27.81 -14.20
CA LEU A 750 -15.62 27.36 -14.72
C LEU A 750 -16.38 28.50 -15.43
N ILE A 751 -16.42 29.72 -14.87
CA ILE A 751 -17.06 30.87 -15.53
C ILE A 751 -16.36 31.18 -16.87
N ARG A 752 -15.04 31.11 -16.89
CA ARG A 752 -14.23 31.43 -18.07
C ARG A 752 -14.30 30.33 -19.13
N ASN A 753 -14.35 29.06 -18.73
CA ASN A 753 -14.15 27.92 -19.60
C ASN A 753 -15.46 27.28 -20.07
N THR A 754 -16.54 27.30 -19.29
CA THR A 754 -17.85 26.80 -19.76
C THR A 754 -18.34 27.49 -21.05
N PRO A 755 -18.17 28.82 -21.23
CA PRO A 755 -18.46 29.45 -22.52
C PRO A 755 -17.63 28.92 -23.69
N LYS A 756 -16.37 28.52 -23.45
CA LYS A 756 -15.55 27.87 -24.50
C LYS A 756 -16.09 26.49 -24.86
N VAL A 757 -16.66 25.77 -23.90
CA VAL A 757 -17.34 24.48 -24.14
C VAL A 757 -18.53 24.70 -25.09
N PHE A 758 -19.36 25.71 -24.83
CA PHE A 758 -20.43 26.10 -25.74
C PHE A 758 -19.93 26.46 -27.13
N LEU A 759 -18.91 27.34 -27.25
CA LEU A 759 -18.35 27.72 -28.54
C LEU A 759 -17.83 26.52 -29.36
N ARG A 760 -17.27 25.52 -28.68
CA ARG A 760 -16.71 24.32 -29.32
C ARG A 760 -17.78 23.30 -29.72
N HIS A 761 -18.72 23.02 -28.81
CA HIS A 761 -19.62 21.86 -28.93
C HIS A 761 -21.07 22.23 -29.22
N LYS A 762 -21.49 23.47 -28.90
CA LYS A 762 -22.87 23.98 -29.00
C LYS A 762 -22.89 25.43 -29.53
N PRO A 763 -22.29 25.73 -30.70
CA PRO A 763 -22.02 27.11 -31.14
C PRO A 763 -23.26 27.98 -31.38
N GLN A 764 -24.44 27.36 -31.51
CA GLN A 764 -25.71 28.06 -31.74
C GLN A 764 -26.37 28.54 -30.44
N TYR A 765 -25.97 28.01 -29.28
CA TYR A 765 -26.56 28.35 -28.00
C TYR A 765 -26.36 29.84 -27.65
N LYS A 766 -27.38 30.44 -27.02
CA LYS A 766 -27.36 31.82 -26.54
C LYS A 766 -27.79 31.92 -25.08
N TYR A 767 -26.91 32.42 -24.23
CA TYR A 767 -27.13 32.67 -22.81
C TYR A 767 -27.90 33.98 -22.60
N SER A 768 -28.99 33.94 -21.82
CA SER A 768 -29.97 35.04 -21.69
C SER A 768 -30.26 35.48 -20.25
N ASN A 769 -29.55 34.95 -19.24
CA ASN A 769 -29.84 35.25 -17.83
C ASN A 769 -29.22 36.58 -17.38
N ILE A 770 -29.96 37.68 -17.59
CA ILE A 770 -29.58 39.05 -17.23
C ILE A 770 -29.19 39.18 -15.74
N ASN A 771 -29.95 38.55 -14.84
CA ASN A 771 -29.71 38.67 -13.39
C ASN A 771 -28.35 38.11 -12.99
N LEU A 772 -27.96 36.98 -13.58
CA LEU A 772 -26.65 36.38 -13.32
C LEU A 772 -25.52 37.16 -13.99
N ILE A 773 -25.73 37.77 -15.16
CA ILE A 773 -24.74 38.68 -15.75
C ILE A 773 -24.47 39.88 -14.83
N ASN A 774 -25.53 40.52 -14.34
CA ASN A 774 -25.37 41.65 -13.41
C ASN A 774 -24.64 41.22 -12.13
N ARG A 775 -24.97 40.05 -11.59
CA ARG A 775 -24.24 39.46 -10.45
C ARG A 775 -22.76 39.21 -10.76
N LEU A 776 -22.46 38.63 -11.92
CA LEU A 776 -21.08 38.39 -12.35
C LEU A 776 -20.29 39.70 -12.42
N LEU A 777 -20.88 40.74 -13.02
CA LEU A 777 -20.25 42.06 -13.13
C LEU A 777 -20.00 42.69 -11.75
N LEU A 778 -20.98 42.59 -10.82
CA LEU A 778 -20.79 43.01 -9.43
C LEU A 778 -19.62 42.27 -8.78
N ASN A 779 -19.52 40.95 -8.96
CA ASN A 779 -18.41 40.16 -8.40
C ASN A 779 -17.04 40.46 -9.05
N CYS A 780 -17.01 41.13 -10.21
CA CYS A 780 -15.78 41.55 -10.88
C CYS A 780 -15.23 42.88 -10.34
N GLN A 781 -15.98 43.60 -9.49
CA GLN A 781 -15.60 44.94 -9.04
C GLN A 781 -15.89 45.20 -7.56
N ARG A 782 -15.13 46.09 -6.94
CA ARG A 782 -15.41 46.59 -5.58
C ARG A 782 -16.57 47.58 -5.58
N GLU A 783 -17.28 47.65 -4.45
CA GLU A 783 -18.35 48.64 -4.23
C GLU A 783 -17.85 50.09 -4.34
N ASP A 784 -16.60 50.34 -3.94
CA ASP A 784 -15.96 51.66 -4.02
C ASP A 784 -15.36 51.97 -5.41
N GLY A 785 -15.43 51.02 -6.36
CA GLY A 785 -14.90 51.16 -7.72
C GLY A 785 -13.37 51.10 -7.83
N THR A 786 -12.62 50.87 -6.74
CA THR A 786 -11.15 50.90 -6.72
C THR A 786 -10.49 49.69 -7.42
N PHE A 787 -11.25 48.62 -7.64
CA PHE A 787 -10.79 47.42 -8.32
C PHE A 787 -11.86 46.93 -9.29
N LYS A 788 -11.47 46.63 -10.52
CA LYS A 788 -12.29 46.03 -11.58
C LYS A 788 -11.47 44.98 -12.33
N ASN A 789 -11.99 43.76 -12.46
CA ASN A 789 -11.38 42.71 -13.28
C ASN A 789 -12.44 41.87 -13.98
N PHE A 790 -12.72 42.22 -15.23
CA PHE A 790 -13.73 41.56 -16.06
C PHE A 790 -13.19 40.38 -16.90
N ARG A 791 -11.91 40.00 -16.75
CA ARG A 791 -11.26 38.97 -17.59
C ARG A 791 -12.02 37.65 -17.64
N LYS A 792 -12.64 37.24 -16.53
CA LYS A 792 -13.44 36.00 -16.44
C LYS A 792 -14.75 36.03 -17.24
N ALA A 793 -15.29 37.22 -17.52
CA ALA A 793 -16.55 37.40 -18.25
C ALA A 793 -16.38 37.48 -19.78
N ILE A 794 -15.14 37.61 -20.29
CA ILE A 794 -14.88 37.85 -21.72
C ILE A 794 -15.48 36.76 -22.61
N ASN A 795 -15.26 35.48 -22.29
CA ASN A 795 -15.77 34.39 -23.14
C ASN A 795 -17.29 34.26 -23.07
N LEU A 796 -17.92 34.69 -21.96
CA LEU A 796 -19.37 34.72 -21.85
C LEU A 796 -19.98 35.68 -22.88
N ALA A 797 -19.33 36.81 -23.15
CA ALA A 797 -19.79 37.80 -24.13
C ALA A 797 -19.91 37.26 -25.58
N GLN A 798 -19.25 36.14 -25.89
CA GLN A 798 -19.33 35.50 -27.20
C GLN A 798 -20.56 34.59 -27.37
N ILE A 799 -21.17 34.15 -26.28
CA ILE A 799 -22.27 33.17 -26.28
C ILE A 799 -23.58 33.74 -25.74
N VAL A 800 -23.68 35.03 -25.48
CA VAL A 800 -24.88 35.67 -24.95
C VAL A 800 -25.85 36.13 -26.05
N ASP A 801 -27.11 36.32 -25.70
CA ASP A 801 -28.08 37.04 -26.54
C ASP A 801 -27.79 38.55 -26.61
N ASP A 802 -28.51 39.27 -27.47
CA ASP A 802 -28.26 40.70 -27.71
C ASP A 802 -28.45 41.58 -26.47
N SER A 803 -29.41 41.23 -25.62
CA SER A 803 -29.71 41.99 -24.39
C SER A 803 -28.55 41.88 -23.40
N CYS A 804 -28.10 40.65 -23.15
CA CYS A 804 -26.99 40.32 -22.30
C CYS A 804 -25.65 40.85 -22.85
N LYS A 805 -25.49 40.77 -24.18
CA LYS A 805 -24.32 41.32 -24.89
C LYS A 805 -24.19 42.81 -24.67
N LYS A 806 -25.30 43.56 -24.76
CA LYS A 806 -25.31 45.01 -24.51
C LYS A 806 -24.85 45.36 -23.09
N ILE A 807 -25.25 44.58 -22.09
CA ILE A 807 -24.86 44.78 -20.68
C ILE A 807 -23.37 44.54 -20.48
N LEU A 808 -22.86 43.40 -20.95
CA LEU A 808 -21.43 43.06 -20.83
C LEU A 808 -20.57 44.06 -21.61
N TYR A 809 -20.95 44.36 -22.85
CA TYR A 809 -20.26 45.33 -23.70
C TYR A 809 -20.18 46.70 -23.02
N GLY A 810 -21.30 47.23 -22.52
CA GLY A 810 -21.32 48.51 -21.80
C GLY A 810 -20.38 48.52 -20.60
N ALA A 811 -20.42 47.47 -19.76
CA ALA A 811 -19.52 47.37 -18.61
C ALA A 811 -18.03 47.32 -19.02
N PHE A 812 -17.70 46.65 -20.13
CA PHE A 812 -16.34 46.57 -20.63
C PHE A 812 -15.84 47.90 -21.20
N THR A 813 -16.66 48.60 -21.98
CA THR A 813 -16.32 49.92 -22.54
C THR A 813 -16.23 50.98 -21.45
N ASP A 814 -17.18 51.00 -20.50
CA ASP A 814 -17.15 51.93 -19.36
C ASP A 814 -15.86 51.76 -18.55
N PHE A 815 -15.37 50.52 -18.40
CA PHE A 815 -14.11 50.26 -17.75
C PHE A 815 -12.92 50.81 -18.55
N LEU A 816 -12.85 50.53 -19.85
CA LEU A 816 -11.79 51.04 -20.72
C LEU A 816 -11.78 52.57 -20.82
N ASP A 817 -12.95 53.21 -20.74
CA ASP A 817 -13.10 54.67 -20.75
C ASP A 817 -12.59 55.29 -19.44
N MET A 818 -12.92 54.68 -18.30
CA MET A 818 -12.45 55.14 -16.99
C MET A 818 -10.96 54.87 -16.77
N GLN A 819 -10.49 53.68 -17.17
CA GLN A 819 -9.13 53.20 -16.98
C GLN A 819 -8.75 52.26 -18.12
N PHE A 820 -7.98 52.77 -19.06
CA PHE A 820 -7.49 51.96 -20.16
C PHE A 820 -6.51 50.88 -19.67
N ASP A 821 -6.89 49.61 -19.80
CA ASP A 821 -6.07 48.42 -19.53
C ASP A 821 -5.74 47.76 -20.88
N ASP A 822 -4.46 47.82 -21.28
CA ASP A 822 -4.00 47.35 -22.58
C ASP A 822 -4.15 45.83 -22.76
N GLU A 823 -3.94 45.07 -21.69
CA GLU A 823 -4.08 43.62 -21.70
C GLU A 823 -5.55 43.23 -21.85
N PHE A 824 -6.44 43.85 -21.07
CA PHE A 824 -7.88 43.61 -21.13
C PHE A 824 -8.44 43.98 -22.51
N TYR A 825 -8.07 45.14 -23.07
CA TYR A 825 -8.44 45.53 -24.42
C TYR A 825 -8.00 44.49 -25.46
N ARG A 826 -6.75 44.02 -25.37
CA ARG A 826 -6.22 42.99 -26.28
C ARG A 826 -6.97 41.67 -26.17
N LEU A 827 -7.39 41.28 -24.97
CA LEU A 827 -8.22 40.09 -24.75
C LEU A 827 -9.61 40.24 -25.37
N LEU A 828 -10.23 41.42 -25.28
CA LEU A 828 -11.53 41.71 -25.92
C LEU A 828 -11.45 41.66 -27.44
N LEU A 829 -10.39 42.23 -28.03
CA LEU A 829 -10.11 42.14 -29.46
C LEU A 829 -9.92 40.69 -29.90
N HIS A 830 -9.10 39.92 -29.18
CA HIS A 830 -8.89 38.50 -29.48
C HIS A 830 -10.18 37.67 -29.40
N ALA A 831 -11.09 38.04 -28.52
CA ALA A 831 -12.38 37.40 -28.35
C ALA A 831 -13.46 37.89 -29.35
N GLY A 832 -13.16 38.92 -30.16
CA GLY A 832 -14.11 39.52 -31.09
C GLY A 832 -15.29 40.22 -30.38
N VAL A 833 -15.10 40.64 -29.13
CA VAL A 833 -16.13 41.34 -28.33
C VAL A 833 -16.20 42.82 -28.71
N ILE A 834 -15.04 43.41 -28.99
CA ILE A 834 -14.84 44.77 -29.49
C ILE A 834 -14.07 44.68 -30.81
N LYS A 835 -14.32 45.61 -31.74
CA LYS A 835 -13.50 45.76 -32.96
C LYS A 835 -12.40 46.80 -32.79
N PHE A 836 -11.35 46.69 -33.59
CA PHE A 836 -10.21 47.61 -33.47
C PHE A 836 -10.55 49.05 -33.90
N ASP A 837 -11.57 49.24 -34.74
CA ASP A 837 -12.05 50.52 -35.25
C ASP A 837 -13.17 51.14 -34.37
N GLU A 838 -13.48 50.52 -33.24
CA GLU A 838 -14.48 51.01 -32.28
C GLU A 838 -13.82 51.91 -31.21
N GLY A 839 -14.30 53.15 -31.10
CA GLY A 839 -13.83 54.14 -30.13
C GLY A 839 -12.40 54.65 -30.39
N ASP A 840 -11.76 55.19 -29.35
CA ASP A 840 -10.36 55.66 -29.38
C ASP A 840 -9.37 54.65 -28.76
N TYR A 841 -9.84 53.43 -28.47
CA TYR A 841 -9.07 52.42 -27.72
C TYR A 841 -7.84 51.92 -28.47
N PHE A 842 -7.92 51.74 -29.79
CA PHE A 842 -6.77 51.32 -30.58
C PHE A 842 -5.69 52.40 -30.62
N GLU A 843 -6.08 53.68 -30.63
CA GLU A 843 -5.15 54.80 -30.52
C GLU A 843 -4.49 54.84 -29.13
N LYS A 844 -5.27 54.66 -28.05
CA LYS A 844 -4.72 54.49 -26.69
C LYS A 844 -3.72 53.32 -26.61
N TYR A 845 -4.03 52.20 -27.27
CA TYR A 845 -3.12 51.05 -27.33
C TYR A 845 -1.84 51.35 -28.11
N LEU A 846 -1.94 52.01 -29.27
CA LEU A 846 -0.79 52.46 -30.05
C LEU A 846 0.12 53.39 -29.24
N ASN A 847 -0.46 54.35 -28.53
CA ASN A 847 0.31 55.27 -27.68
C ASN A 847 1.02 54.53 -26.54
N TYR A 848 0.34 53.55 -25.93
CA TYR A 848 0.95 52.68 -24.91
C TYR A 848 2.15 51.90 -25.46
N VAL A 849 1.99 51.27 -26.64
CA VAL A 849 3.08 50.54 -27.31
C VAL A 849 4.22 51.50 -27.66
N ASN A 850 3.93 52.67 -28.25
CA ASN A 850 4.92 53.66 -28.65
C ASN A 850 5.79 54.13 -27.48
N ASN A 851 5.16 54.41 -26.33
CA ASN A 851 5.86 54.82 -25.11
C ASN A 851 6.78 53.73 -24.56
N ARG A 852 6.62 52.47 -24.99
CA ARG A 852 7.42 51.33 -24.53
C ARG A 852 8.49 50.84 -25.51
N ILE A 853 8.43 51.22 -26.79
CA ILE A 853 9.38 50.78 -27.84
C ILE A 853 10.85 50.97 -27.42
N GLY A 854 11.16 52.08 -26.72
CA GLY A 854 12.52 52.36 -26.26
C GLY A 854 13.06 51.36 -25.22
N TYR A 855 12.20 50.63 -24.51
CA TYR A 855 12.59 49.67 -23.46
C TYR A 855 12.75 48.27 -24.08
N ARG A 856 13.90 48.03 -24.69
CA ARG A 856 14.26 46.79 -25.40
C ARG A 856 14.65 45.65 -24.45
N ASP A 857 13.68 45.16 -23.70
CA ASP A 857 13.83 44.18 -22.62
C ASP A 857 13.82 42.72 -23.08
N PHE A 858 13.37 42.44 -24.32
CA PHE A 858 13.28 41.10 -24.86
C PHE A 858 14.48 40.75 -25.74
N LYS A 859 15.33 39.83 -25.25
CA LYS A 859 16.54 39.37 -25.95
C LYS A 859 16.23 38.30 -26.99
N LEU A 860 16.62 38.56 -28.23
CA LEU A 860 16.58 37.62 -29.35
C LEU A 860 18.01 37.21 -29.73
N LYS A 861 18.19 36.01 -30.28
CA LYS A 861 19.53 35.39 -30.44
C LYS A 861 20.42 36.10 -31.47
N SER A 862 19.84 36.68 -32.51
CA SER A 862 20.59 37.20 -33.68
C SER A 862 20.13 38.56 -34.18
N VAL A 863 19.37 39.31 -33.38
CA VAL A 863 18.87 40.65 -33.71
C VAL A 863 18.95 41.55 -32.49
N GLU A 864 18.85 42.86 -32.69
CA GLU A 864 18.70 43.80 -31.59
C GLU A 864 17.53 43.38 -30.69
N SER A 865 17.68 43.56 -29.38
CA SER A 865 16.59 43.34 -28.44
C SER A 865 15.41 44.25 -28.80
N ILE A 866 14.20 43.75 -28.62
CA ILE A 866 12.96 44.48 -28.91
C ILE A 866 12.13 44.60 -27.64
N ASN A 867 11.10 45.43 -27.66
CA ASN A 867 10.14 45.50 -26.58
C ASN A 867 9.06 44.40 -26.70
N LEU A 868 8.72 43.72 -25.60
CA LEU A 868 7.70 42.66 -25.61
C LEU A 868 6.29 43.18 -25.96
N SER A 869 5.93 44.40 -25.55
CA SER A 869 4.63 45.02 -25.90
C SER A 869 4.55 45.30 -27.40
N PHE A 870 5.65 45.73 -28.02
CA PHE A 870 5.73 45.89 -29.49
C PHE A 870 5.57 44.55 -30.20
N LEU A 871 6.27 43.50 -29.77
CA LEU A 871 6.10 42.17 -30.38
C LEU A 871 4.65 41.67 -30.24
N ASN A 872 4.05 41.79 -29.05
CA ASN A 872 2.65 41.41 -28.82
C ASN A 872 1.68 42.20 -29.71
N PHE A 873 1.95 43.48 -29.95
CA PHE A 873 1.19 44.30 -30.88
C PHE A 873 1.31 43.78 -32.33
N ILE A 874 2.52 43.48 -32.81
CA ILE A 874 2.74 42.89 -34.14
C ILE A 874 2.00 41.56 -34.29
N LEU A 875 2.03 40.71 -33.28
CA LEU A 875 1.32 39.44 -33.29
C LEU A 875 -0.21 39.62 -33.29
N LEU A 876 -0.71 40.62 -32.56
CA LEU A 876 -2.14 40.96 -32.53
C LEU A 876 -2.63 41.42 -33.89
N ILE A 877 -2.01 42.46 -34.48
CA ILE A 877 -2.43 43.02 -35.76
C ILE A 877 -2.29 42.00 -36.90
N SER A 878 -1.30 41.11 -36.81
CA SER A 878 -1.13 40.04 -37.79
C SER A 878 -2.19 38.96 -37.65
N LYS A 879 -2.62 38.63 -36.43
CA LYS A 879 -3.71 37.68 -36.19
C LYS A 879 -5.08 38.23 -36.61
N LEU A 880 -5.30 39.53 -36.44
CA LEU A 880 -6.55 40.22 -36.80
C LEU A 880 -6.56 40.77 -38.22
N GLU A 881 -5.48 40.56 -39.00
CA GLU A 881 -5.32 41.05 -40.37
C GLU A 881 -5.54 42.57 -40.50
N ILE A 882 -5.11 43.34 -39.50
CA ILE A 882 -5.25 44.80 -39.49
C ILE A 882 -4.22 45.42 -40.43
N ASP A 883 -4.68 46.30 -41.33
CA ASP A 883 -3.81 47.05 -42.21
C ASP A 883 -3.03 48.13 -41.44
N VAL A 884 -1.74 47.88 -41.25
CA VAL A 884 -0.81 48.82 -40.59
C VAL A 884 -0.67 50.16 -41.30
N GLU A 885 -0.88 50.23 -42.61
CA GLU A 885 -0.74 51.50 -43.34
C GLU A 885 -1.88 52.45 -43.02
N LEU A 886 -3.08 51.89 -42.87
CA LEU A 886 -4.29 52.63 -42.55
C LEU A 886 -4.26 53.18 -41.11
N VAL A 887 -3.56 52.49 -40.18
CA VAL A 887 -3.73 52.77 -38.74
C VAL A 887 -2.46 53.16 -38.00
N CYS A 888 -1.26 52.78 -38.47
CA CYS A 888 -0.02 52.82 -37.66
C CYS A 888 1.12 53.66 -38.27
N SER A 889 1.01 54.04 -39.55
CA SER A 889 2.13 54.49 -40.40
C SER A 889 2.89 55.73 -39.91
N GLU A 890 2.31 56.54 -39.01
CA GLU A 890 2.93 57.79 -38.53
C GLU A 890 3.02 57.90 -36.98
N LYS A 891 2.52 56.93 -36.21
CA LYS A 891 2.44 57.03 -34.73
C LYS A 891 3.54 56.28 -33.95
N LEU A 892 4.10 55.22 -34.52
CA LEU A 892 5.18 54.45 -33.87
C LEU A 892 6.55 54.99 -34.29
N THR A 893 7.29 55.56 -33.34
CA THR A 893 8.58 56.23 -33.57
C THR A 893 9.71 55.51 -32.82
N GLY A 894 10.96 55.72 -33.25
CA GLY A 894 12.13 55.12 -32.57
C GLY A 894 12.40 53.64 -32.87
N LEU A 895 11.73 53.06 -33.87
CA LEU A 895 11.91 51.67 -34.31
C LEU A 895 13.31 51.44 -34.90
N ASN A 896 13.96 50.33 -34.52
CA ASN A 896 15.16 49.85 -35.22
C ASN A 896 14.80 49.18 -36.56
N THR A 897 15.81 48.77 -37.32
CA THR A 897 15.63 48.19 -38.67
C THR A 897 14.78 46.91 -38.63
N PHE A 898 14.97 46.05 -37.64
CA PHE A 898 14.21 44.81 -37.49
C PHE A 898 12.74 45.09 -37.12
N GLU A 899 12.50 46.03 -36.20
CA GLU A 899 11.15 46.45 -35.79
C GLU A 899 10.38 47.13 -36.94
N LYS A 900 11.05 47.93 -37.77
CA LYS A 900 10.46 48.51 -38.99
C LYS A 900 9.98 47.42 -39.96
N TRP A 901 10.78 46.37 -40.13
CA TRP A 901 10.40 45.21 -40.93
C TRP A 901 9.21 44.46 -40.33
N LEU A 902 9.20 44.21 -39.02
CA LEU A 902 8.07 43.57 -38.33
C LEU A 902 6.76 44.37 -38.51
N LEU A 903 6.83 45.70 -38.45
CA LEU A 903 5.66 46.57 -38.57
C LEU A 903 5.08 46.53 -39.99
N ASN A 904 5.88 46.83 -41.02
CA ASN A 904 5.42 46.88 -42.40
C ASN A 904 6.38 46.15 -43.35
N PRO A 905 6.33 44.81 -43.40
CA PRO A 905 7.23 44.02 -44.24
C PRO A 905 6.99 44.24 -45.74
N LYS A 906 5.79 44.70 -46.17
CA LYS A 906 5.46 44.90 -47.59
C LYS A 906 6.13 46.13 -48.20
N ARG A 907 6.30 47.21 -47.42
CA ARG A 907 7.01 48.44 -47.83
C ARG A 907 8.42 48.55 -47.26
N PHE A 908 8.92 47.49 -46.62
CA PHE A 908 10.27 47.48 -46.10
C PHE A 908 11.30 47.50 -47.24
N ASP A 909 12.38 48.26 -47.07
CA ASP A 909 13.50 48.25 -48.00
C ASP A 909 14.35 47.00 -47.77
N TYR A 910 14.17 46.01 -48.65
CA TYR A 910 14.81 44.70 -48.55
C TYR A 910 16.34 44.74 -48.73
N GLN A 911 16.94 45.87 -49.08
CA GLN A 911 18.40 46.04 -49.02
C GLN A 911 18.93 45.93 -47.58
N PHE A 912 18.08 46.22 -46.57
CA PHE A 912 18.42 46.14 -45.16
C PHE A 912 17.86 44.88 -44.47
N PHE A 913 17.31 43.93 -45.23
CA PHE A 913 16.71 42.71 -44.70
C PHE A 913 17.78 41.66 -44.38
N ASP A 914 17.67 41.01 -43.21
CA ASP A 914 18.48 39.84 -42.86
C ASP A 914 17.59 38.59 -42.76
N SER A 915 17.90 37.57 -43.55
CA SER A 915 17.22 36.26 -43.52
C SER A 915 17.14 35.62 -42.13
N ASN A 916 18.09 35.90 -41.21
CA ASN A 916 18.07 35.39 -39.83
C ASN A 916 16.88 35.93 -39.02
N TRP A 917 16.27 37.04 -39.42
CA TRP A 917 15.09 37.61 -38.78
C TRP A 917 13.90 36.65 -38.82
N LEU A 918 13.78 35.85 -39.88
CA LEU A 918 12.74 34.82 -40.02
C LEU A 918 12.86 33.72 -38.97
N ILE A 919 14.09 33.39 -38.57
CA ILE A 919 14.35 32.40 -37.52
C ILE A 919 13.80 32.90 -36.19
N GLN A 920 13.88 34.20 -35.92
CA GLN A 920 13.37 34.81 -34.68
C GLN A 920 11.84 34.80 -34.58
N VAL A 921 11.14 34.68 -35.72
CA VAL A 921 9.67 34.66 -35.79
C VAL A 921 9.11 33.33 -36.28
N ALA A 922 9.93 32.28 -36.33
CA ALA A 922 9.56 30.96 -36.86
C ALA A 922 8.36 30.34 -36.12
N GLU A 923 8.20 30.66 -34.84
CA GLU A 923 7.12 30.14 -33.99
C GLU A 923 5.78 30.89 -34.16
N TYR A 924 5.71 31.93 -35.00
CA TYR A 924 4.54 32.80 -35.16
C TYR A 924 3.85 32.63 -36.53
N PRO A 925 3.03 31.58 -36.72
CA PRO A 925 2.47 31.23 -38.03
C PRO A 925 1.59 32.33 -38.65
N ASN A 926 0.84 33.10 -37.85
CA ASN A 926 0.02 34.19 -38.38
C ASN A 926 0.86 35.34 -38.93
N PHE A 927 2.00 35.62 -38.30
CA PHE A 927 2.94 36.60 -38.82
C PHE A 927 3.59 36.08 -40.11
N LEU A 928 4.04 34.82 -40.13
CA LEU A 928 4.64 34.21 -41.32
C LEU A 928 3.68 34.19 -42.54
N LYS A 929 2.38 33.93 -42.32
CA LYS A 929 1.37 34.01 -43.39
C LYS A 929 1.30 35.40 -44.04
N ARG A 930 1.46 36.46 -43.25
CA ARG A 930 1.49 37.87 -43.72
C ARG A 930 2.68 38.18 -44.64
N LEU A 931 3.69 37.32 -44.67
CA LEU A 931 4.90 37.45 -45.50
C LEU A 931 4.79 36.72 -46.85
N SER A 932 3.75 35.90 -47.05
CA SER A 932 3.62 34.96 -48.17
C SER A 932 3.55 35.60 -49.56
N ASP A 933 3.22 36.88 -49.65
CA ASP A 933 3.10 37.63 -50.88
C ASP A 933 4.30 38.53 -51.18
N ILE A 934 5.42 38.38 -50.46
CA ILE A 934 6.61 39.23 -50.60
C ILE A 934 7.75 38.49 -51.30
N PRO A 935 8.02 38.73 -52.61
CA PRO A 935 8.99 37.97 -53.39
C PRO A 935 10.42 38.06 -52.86
N HIS A 936 10.82 39.21 -52.32
CA HIS A 936 12.16 39.42 -51.79
C HIS A 936 12.53 38.48 -50.63
N ILE A 937 11.54 38.04 -49.84
CA ILE A 937 11.77 37.10 -48.73
C ILE A 937 12.12 35.71 -49.28
N VAL A 938 11.42 35.26 -50.34
CA VAL A 938 11.68 33.95 -50.96
C VAL A 938 13.10 33.90 -51.53
N ILE A 939 13.50 34.95 -52.24
CA ILE A 939 14.84 35.09 -52.82
C ILE A 939 15.89 35.06 -51.71
N ALA A 940 15.72 35.85 -50.64
CA ALA A 940 16.67 35.90 -49.53
C ALA A 940 16.81 34.54 -48.79
N ILE A 941 15.73 33.77 -48.66
CA ILE A 941 15.80 32.41 -48.08
C ILE A 941 16.53 31.45 -49.01
N GLU A 942 16.26 31.51 -50.32
CA GLU A 942 16.94 30.68 -51.32
C GLU A 942 18.44 30.91 -51.33
N GLU A 943 18.86 32.17 -51.44
CA GLU A 943 20.27 32.54 -51.40
C GLU A 943 20.94 32.12 -50.08
N ARG A 944 20.21 32.19 -48.94
CA ARG A 944 20.72 31.76 -47.65
C ARG A 944 20.88 30.24 -47.56
N LEU A 945 19.85 29.48 -47.96
CA LEU A 945 19.84 28.01 -47.92
C LEU A 945 20.85 27.39 -48.90
N GLU A 946 21.11 28.05 -50.04
CA GLU A 946 22.17 27.65 -50.98
C GLU A 946 23.57 27.84 -50.38
N ARG A 947 23.79 28.90 -49.58
CA ARG A 947 25.07 29.16 -48.92
C ARG A 947 25.31 28.27 -47.70
N ASP A 948 24.28 28.02 -46.90
CA ASP A 948 24.37 27.33 -45.61
C ASP A 948 22.97 26.89 -45.15
N PHE A 949 22.79 25.58 -45.03
CA PHE A 949 21.49 24.99 -44.75
C PHE A 949 21.01 25.31 -43.33
N ASN A 950 19.77 25.79 -43.21
CA ASN A 950 19.09 26.00 -41.93
C ASN A 950 17.69 25.37 -41.96
N SER A 951 17.43 24.43 -41.05
CA SER A 951 16.18 23.66 -41.01
C SER A 951 14.94 24.53 -40.80
N SER A 952 15.01 25.56 -39.94
CA SER A 952 13.90 26.48 -39.68
C SER A 952 13.55 27.32 -40.91
N LEU A 953 14.55 27.85 -41.62
CA LEU A 953 14.33 28.60 -42.86
C LEU A 953 13.73 27.72 -43.97
N ALA A 954 14.19 26.46 -44.07
CA ALA A 954 13.61 25.49 -44.99
C ALA A 954 12.13 25.23 -44.64
N GLU A 955 11.82 24.97 -43.37
CA GLU A 955 10.44 24.77 -42.91
C GLU A 955 9.55 25.97 -43.21
N ILE A 956 10.03 27.20 -42.95
CA ILE A 956 9.27 28.43 -43.25
C ILE A 956 8.96 28.54 -44.74
N LYS A 957 9.98 28.34 -45.60
CA LYS A 957 9.83 28.35 -47.06
C LYS A 957 8.73 27.37 -47.50
N TYR A 958 8.82 26.12 -47.04
CA TYR A 958 7.91 25.06 -47.47
C TYR A 958 6.49 25.21 -46.90
N LYS A 959 6.33 25.62 -45.63
CA LYS A 959 5.02 25.69 -44.99
C LYS A 959 4.25 26.98 -45.29
N PHE A 960 4.93 28.11 -45.46
CA PHE A 960 4.26 29.43 -45.50
C PHE A 960 4.43 30.21 -46.80
N LEU A 961 5.52 30.00 -47.55
CA LEU A 961 5.85 30.86 -48.70
C LEU A 961 5.71 30.15 -50.06
N LYS A 962 5.69 28.81 -50.09
CA LYS A 962 5.52 28.05 -51.33
C LYS A 962 4.04 27.99 -51.72
N LYS A 963 3.63 28.78 -52.73
CA LYS A 963 2.35 28.56 -53.41
C LYS A 963 2.42 27.22 -54.14
N TRP A 964 1.51 26.30 -53.84
CA TRP A 964 1.35 25.08 -54.61
C TRP A 964 0.82 25.49 -55.99
N GLU A 965 1.67 25.55 -56.99
CA GLU A 965 1.20 25.31 -58.35
C GLU A 965 0.68 23.87 -58.35
N LYS A 966 -0.64 23.69 -58.44
CA LYS A 966 -1.22 22.37 -58.67
C LYS A 966 -0.58 21.81 -59.95
N PRO A 967 -0.14 20.55 -59.96
CA PRO A 967 0.14 19.88 -61.22
C PRO A 967 -1.12 19.82 -62.10
#